data_AF-A0A553N4I1-F1
#
_entry.id   AF-A0A553N4I1-F1
#
_cell.length_a   1.000
_cell.length_b   1.000
_cell.length_c   1.000
_cell.angle_alpha   90.00
_cell.angle_beta   90.00
_cell.angle_gamma   90.00
#
_symmetry.space_group_name_H-M   'P 1'
#
loop_
_entity.id
_entity.type
_entity.pdbx_description
1 polymer ?
#
loop_
_entity_poly.entity_id
_entity_poly.type
_entity_poly.pdbx_seq_one_letter_code
_entity_poly.pdbx_strand_id
1 'polypeptide(L)'
;MTRRQHRKDFIDSENPEESEKRHKEKELKPLYKELLYTITHKLGKPHTKEQYSNKELRDYVREAFTMTEDEHESLNEKVESSVAPIYCLRVTVKQAKGILGKDASGFSDPYCLLSMLSEHKQSPVGKAFSKPQKAVVRDAANGKVFQTTIKKQTLNPIWNESFNLEFHDISNTNFHIEMWDKDEEVSLVKKIDEFCTNIHGIKRMIKDAKKEKGQDDFLGYIVLKLKDIHCTEDTWFELEPRTETYPDRGKCHVQLKFIHKERDETLSAGRSPYVNYCGILQQFVHAHISKQQDDKAWKGELCGEGTALLEYYANQNDISPFLQDLAKWVAYSKLYQSLEVDSTVLFQQLTNGKKKLDIFSPQKQELGDSLHGFLQYGLCLVSKYRDIYPPAPKTTPRLHTLLRVLVQICKTRAFQKLNPAQFDLHVEVIDAVVLADELRTTLSKLENQMDQPLANSLFPVYLTLQTIHKDKAFLQKRGKLLELTSFHEDFRDALPYWLSKAFATTLERVEKAVRVDQLQPLQSGAVPVKHSSSAVDIAACLHPIAQLWDQLSWPDPEEAFMLMVKITELCVVVNDLEHLRTVLTRLPQQLNWVGLRERTRHVIGESQFQNTLPSQLQHTQTILNKEIRSAVDTLGKKVIHQELWQTSLHQ
;
A
#
# COMPACT_ATOMS: atom_id res chain seq x y z
N MET A 1 -15.06 35.73 40.41
CA MET A 1 -14.65 34.32 40.46
C MET A 1 -14.05 33.93 39.11
N THR A 2 -13.05 33.05 39.16
CA THR A 2 -12.44 32.28 38.05
C THR A 2 -11.70 33.04 36.94
N ARG A 3 -10.47 33.41 37.28
CA ARG A 3 -9.32 33.58 36.39
C ARG A 3 -8.40 32.37 36.62
N ARG A 4 -8.41 31.36 35.74
CA ARG A 4 -7.42 30.25 35.72
C ARG A 4 -7.54 29.49 34.40
N GLN A 5 -6.37 29.03 33.90
CA GLN A 5 -6.12 28.17 32.74
C GLN A 5 -5.90 28.85 31.37
N HIS A 6 -4.81 29.61 31.30
CA HIS A 6 -3.90 29.51 30.15
C HIS A 6 -2.46 29.44 30.69
N ARG A 7 -2.06 28.24 31.11
CA ARG A 7 -0.67 27.78 31.12
C ARG A 7 -0.68 26.56 30.21
N LYS A 8 -0.46 26.79 28.92
CA LYS A 8 -0.02 25.72 28.02
C LYS A 8 1.39 25.39 28.47
N ASP A 9 1.58 24.14 28.87
CA ASP A 9 2.87 23.56 29.16
C ASP A 9 3.81 23.79 27.97
N PHE A 10 4.78 24.69 28.16
CA PHE A 10 6.06 24.58 27.47
C PHE A 10 6.68 23.29 28.02
N ILE A 11 6.56 22.19 27.27
CA ILE A 11 7.37 21.01 27.51
C ILE A 11 8.80 21.45 27.24
N ASP A 12 9.61 21.51 28.30
CA ASP A 12 11.06 21.66 28.21
C ASP A 12 11.59 20.70 27.16
N SER A 13 12.28 21.23 26.14
CA SER A 13 13.00 20.43 25.17
C SER A 13 14.06 19.64 25.93
N GLU A 14 13.84 18.34 26.14
CA GLU A 14 14.84 17.44 26.72
C GLU A 14 16.21 17.66 26.05
N ASN A 15 17.27 17.77 26.85
CA ASN A 15 18.64 17.85 26.36
C ASN A 15 18.92 16.65 25.42
N PRO A 16 19.37 16.88 24.15
CA PRO A 16 19.64 15.82 23.19
C PRO A 16 20.54 14.70 23.75
N GLU A 17 21.60 15.06 24.50
CA GLU A 17 22.50 14.08 25.10
C GLU A 17 21.83 13.20 26.15
N GLU A 18 20.88 13.76 26.92
CA GLU A 18 20.13 12.98 27.88
C GLU A 18 19.11 12.07 27.18
N SER A 19 18.53 12.53 26.06
CA SER A 19 17.60 11.74 25.26
C SER A 19 18.28 10.53 24.63
N GLU A 20 19.51 10.71 24.12
CA GLU A 20 20.35 9.64 23.57
C GLU A 20 20.78 8.66 24.65
N LYS A 21 21.20 9.15 25.82
CA LYS A 21 21.50 8.28 26.97
C LYS A 21 20.28 7.47 27.41
N ARG A 22 19.10 8.10 27.50
CA ARG A 22 17.85 7.42 27.83
C ARG A 22 17.49 6.37 26.78
N HIS A 23 17.67 6.66 25.50
CA HIS A 23 17.44 5.71 24.41
C HIS A 23 18.41 4.52 24.49
N LYS A 24 19.71 4.78 24.68
CA LYS A 24 20.72 3.72 24.81
C LYS A 24 20.44 2.79 26.00
N GLU A 25 20.06 3.35 27.15
CA GLU A 25 19.72 2.57 28.35
C GLU A 25 18.40 1.78 28.21
N LYS A 26 17.33 2.41 27.71
CA LYS A 26 15.99 1.81 27.70
C LYS A 26 15.70 0.94 26.49
N GLU A 27 16.30 1.24 25.34
CA GLU A 27 16.06 0.55 24.07
C GLU A 27 17.23 -0.37 23.70
N LEU A 28 18.45 0.16 23.61
CA LEU A 28 19.57 -0.59 23.03
C LEU A 28 20.14 -1.66 23.97
N LYS A 29 20.36 -1.34 25.25
CA LYS A 29 20.95 -2.30 26.21
C LYS A 29 20.10 -3.57 26.42
N PRO A 30 18.76 -3.52 26.51
CA PRO A 30 17.93 -4.73 26.55
C PRO A 30 18.12 -5.62 25.32
N LEU A 31 18.08 -5.05 24.11
CA LEU A 31 18.26 -5.78 22.86
C LEU A 31 19.68 -6.37 22.75
N TYR A 32 20.67 -5.65 23.26
CA TYR A 32 22.05 -6.12 23.31
C TYR A 32 22.20 -7.36 24.21
N LYS A 33 21.61 -7.35 25.41
CA LYS A 33 21.59 -8.52 26.31
C LYS A 33 20.93 -9.73 25.67
N GLU A 34 19.82 -9.52 24.95
CA GLU A 34 19.12 -10.57 24.20
C GLU A 34 20.03 -11.23 23.14
N LEU A 35 20.81 -10.43 22.41
CA LEU A 35 21.75 -10.93 21.42
C LEU A 35 22.93 -11.68 22.05
N LEU A 36 23.48 -11.18 23.16
CA LEU A 36 24.53 -11.89 23.90
C LEU A 36 24.02 -13.23 24.42
N TYR A 37 22.80 -13.28 24.97
CA TYR A 37 22.16 -14.52 25.42
C TYR A 37 21.97 -15.50 24.24
N THR A 38 21.54 -14.98 23.10
CA THR A 38 21.38 -15.75 21.86
C THR A 38 22.69 -16.40 21.42
N ILE A 39 23.81 -15.65 21.46
CA ILE A 39 25.14 -16.14 21.09
C ILE A 39 25.63 -17.22 22.07
N THR A 40 25.42 -16.99 23.37
CA THR A 40 25.83 -17.94 24.43
C THR A 40 25.08 -19.27 24.30
N HIS A 41 23.80 -19.24 23.92
CA HIS A 41 22.92 -20.40 23.83
C HIS A 41 22.58 -20.81 22.39
N LYS A 42 23.47 -20.55 21.43
CA LYS A 42 23.22 -20.84 20.01
C LYS A 42 22.99 -22.33 19.74
N LEU A 43 22.00 -22.65 18.90
CA LEU A 43 21.62 -24.02 18.53
C LEU A 43 21.58 -24.17 17.01
N GLY A 44 22.14 -25.27 16.51
CA GLY A 44 22.17 -25.61 15.09
C GLY A 44 23.09 -24.72 14.25
N LYS A 45 23.16 -25.05 12.96
CA LYS A 45 23.87 -24.27 11.94
C LYS A 45 22.90 -23.30 11.24
N PRO A 46 23.28 -22.03 11.04
CA PRO A 46 22.45 -21.09 10.29
C PRO A 46 22.50 -21.45 8.79
N HIS A 47 21.55 -20.96 8.01
CA HIS A 47 21.53 -21.19 6.55
C HIS A 47 22.47 -20.25 5.77
N THR A 48 23.28 -19.47 6.47
CA THR A 48 24.30 -18.61 5.85
C THR A 48 25.39 -19.45 5.20
N LYS A 49 25.98 -18.94 4.11
CA LYS A 49 27.08 -19.61 3.39
C LYS A 49 28.32 -19.82 4.25
N GLU A 50 28.53 -18.94 5.20
CA GLU A 50 29.66 -18.91 6.12
C GLU A 50 29.19 -19.21 7.54
N GLN A 51 30.06 -19.83 8.34
CA GLN A 51 29.84 -20.08 9.77
C GLN A 51 30.67 -19.10 10.58
N TYR A 52 30.05 -18.50 11.60
CA TYR A 52 30.65 -17.49 12.44
C TYR A 52 30.93 -18.02 13.84
N SER A 53 32.11 -17.70 14.37
CA SER A 53 32.50 -17.96 15.75
C SER A 53 31.73 -17.06 16.72
N ASN A 54 31.66 -17.45 18.00
CA ASN A 54 31.04 -16.62 19.02
C ASN A 54 31.73 -15.27 19.18
N LYS A 55 33.05 -15.22 18.92
CA LYS A 55 33.83 -13.98 19.00
C LYS A 55 33.42 -13.01 17.90
N GLU A 56 33.40 -13.46 16.64
CA GLU A 56 32.98 -12.64 15.49
C GLU A 56 31.57 -12.08 15.67
N LEU A 57 30.63 -12.90 16.17
CA LEU A 57 29.27 -12.46 16.44
C LEU A 57 29.21 -11.41 17.57
N ARG A 58 29.99 -11.58 18.65
CA ARG A 58 30.07 -10.60 19.75
C ARG A 58 30.67 -9.28 19.28
N ASP A 59 31.74 -9.34 18.48
CA ASP A 59 32.38 -8.16 17.90
C ASP A 59 31.42 -7.39 16.98
N TYR A 60 30.69 -8.10 16.11
CA TYR A 60 29.68 -7.49 15.25
C TYR A 60 28.57 -6.80 16.04
N VAL A 61 28.03 -7.45 17.08
CA VAL A 61 26.94 -6.88 17.90
C VAL A 61 27.42 -5.65 18.67
N ARG A 62 28.63 -5.70 19.24
CA ARG A 62 29.26 -4.56 19.92
C ARG A 62 29.38 -3.35 19.00
N GLU A 63 29.87 -3.57 17.79
CA GLU A 63 30.03 -2.51 16.79
C GLU A 63 28.67 -1.96 16.32
N ALA A 64 27.70 -2.83 16.00
CA ALA A 64 26.39 -2.42 15.53
C ALA A 64 25.58 -1.64 16.57
N PHE A 65 25.81 -1.88 17.87
CA PHE A 65 25.14 -1.19 18.98
C PHE A 65 25.99 -0.06 19.58
N THR A 66 27.19 0.22 19.04
CA THR A 66 28.11 1.26 19.55
C THR A 66 28.34 1.14 21.06
N MET A 67 28.57 -0.09 21.52
CA MET A 67 28.85 -0.38 22.93
C MET A 67 30.35 -0.27 23.20
N THR A 68 30.70 0.35 24.33
CA THR A 68 32.08 0.38 24.84
C THR A 68 32.48 -1.00 25.38
N GLU A 69 33.78 -1.24 25.56
CA GLU A 69 34.26 -2.52 26.14
C GLU A 69 33.73 -2.72 27.56
N ASP A 70 33.80 -1.69 28.41
CA ASP A 70 33.28 -1.74 29.79
C ASP A 70 31.78 -2.08 29.82
N GLU A 71 30.99 -1.50 28.89
CA GLU A 71 29.57 -1.84 28.74
C GLU A 71 29.37 -3.27 28.27
N HIS A 72 30.18 -3.75 27.31
CA HIS A 72 30.11 -5.13 26.82
C HIS A 72 30.42 -6.12 27.94
N GLU A 73 31.52 -5.93 28.67
CA GLU A 73 31.95 -6.81 29.77
C GLU A 73 30.87 -6.88 30.85
N SER A 74 30.38 -5.73 31.33
CA SER A 74 29.34 -5.68 32.36
C SER A 74 28.03 -6.34 31.93
N LEU A 75 27.61 -6.19 30.66
CA LEU A 75 26.40 -6.82 30.15
C LEU A 75 26.59 -8.31 29.88
N ASN A 76 27.79 -8.72 29.44
CA ASN A 76 28.13 -10.12 29.22
C ASN A 76 28.17 -10.90 30.53
N GLU A 77 28.76 -10.34 31.59
CA GLU A 77 28.73 -10.95 32.94
C GLU A 77 27.29 -11.20 33.42
N LYS A 78 26.40 -10.21 33.24
CA LYS A 78 24.97 -10.37 33.59
C LYS A 78 24.32 -11.51 32.82
N VAL A 79 24.62 -11.64 31.52
CA VAL A 79 24.10 -12.73 30.68
C VAL A 79 24.70 -14.08 31.08
N GLU A 80 25.98 -14.16 31.41
CA GLU A 80 26.62 -15.39 31.87
C GLU A 80 26.09 -15.85 33.24
N SER A 81 25.64 -14.91 34.08
CA SER A 81 24.97 -15.21 35.36
C SER A 81 23.48 -15.56 35.23
N SER A 82 22.90 -15.45 34.03
CA SER A 82 21.46 -15.69 33.80
C SER A 82 21.12 -17.18 33.71
N VAL A 83 19.83 -17.50 33.84
CA VAL A 83 19.39 -18.91 33.80
C VAL A 83 19.49 -19.45 32.38
N ALA A 84 20.19 -20.58 32.23
CA ALA A 84 20.30 -21.29 30.95
C ALA A 84 18.91 -21.79 30.49
N PRO A 85 18.61 -21.76 29.17
CA PRO A 85 17.31 -22.14 28.66
C PRO A 85 17.14 -23.66 28.63
N ILE A 86 15.89 -24.12 28.61
CA ILE A 86 15.56 -25.51 28.33
C ILE A 86 15.61 -25.70 26.80
N TYR A 87 16.67 -26.35 26.33
CA TYR A 87 16.83 -26.66 24.92
C TYR A 87 15.84 -27.73 24.46
N CYS A 88 15.22 -27.48 23.31
CA CYS A 88 14.21 -28.36 22.76
C CYS A 88 14.35 -28.47 21.24
N LEU A 89 14.26 -29.71 20.75
CA LEU A 89 14.12 -30.00 19.34
C LEU A 89 12.64 -30.25 19.06
N ARG A 90 11.99 -29.33 18.35
CA ARG A 90 10.65 -29.54 17.82
C ARG A 90 10.75 -30.36 16.55
N VAL A 91 10.05 -31.49 16.52
CA VAL A 91 10.04 -32.42 15.40
C VAL A 91 8.61 -32.58 14.90
N THR A 92 8.40 -32.33 13.61
CA THR A 92 7.14 -32.60 12.92
C THR A 92 7.35 -33.75 11.95
N VAL A 93 6.74 -34.90 12.24
CA VAL A 93 6.72 -36.06 11.33
C VAL A 93 5.60 -35.83 10.33
N LYS A 94 5.94 -35.52 9.08
CA LYS A 94 4.96 -35.14 8.07
C LYS A 94 4.37 -36.36 7.37
N GLN A 95 5.21 -37.14 6.70
CA GLN A 95 4.78 -38.26 5.87
C GLN A 95 5.93 -39.21 5.58
N ALA A 96 5.64 -40.45 5.21
CA ALA A 96 6.61 -41.36 4.63
C ALA A 96 6.16 -41.82 3.24
N LYS A 97 7.10 -42.33 2.45
CA LYS A 97 6.83 -42.84 1.09
C LYS A 97 7.62 -44.10 0.80
N GLY A 98 6.96 -45.03 0.11
CA GLY A 98 7.57 -46.26 -0.36
C GLY A 98 8.06 -47.17 0.77
N ILE A 99 7.38 -47.15 1.92
CA ILE A 99 7.75 -48.05 3.03
C ILE A 99 7.45 -49.50 2.67
N LEU A 100 8.10 -50.44 3.36
CA LEU A 100 7.98 -51.87 3.08
C LEU A 100 6.66 -52.44 3.63
N GLY A 101 5.87 -53.10 2.77
CA GLY A 101 4.66 -53.81 3.20
C GLY A 101 4.96 -55.11 3.95
N LYS A 102 4.58 -55.18 5.23
CA LYS A 102 4.79 -56.37 6.08
C LYS A 102 3.54 -57.23 6.26
N ASP A 103 2.37 -56.66 6.08
CA ASP A 103 1.12 -57.41 6.17
C ASP A 103 0.94 -58.41 5.03
N ALA A 104 0.05 -59.38 5.23
CA ALA A 104 -0.37 -60.31 4.19
C ALA A 104 -1.03 -59.59 3.00
N SER A 105 -1.62 -58.41 3.23
CA SER A 105 -2.21 -57.55 2.21
C SER A 105 -1.18 -56.92 1.27
N GLY A 106 0.11 -56.98 1.62
CA GLY A 106 1.18 -56.24 0.94
C GLY A 106 1.28 -54.76 1.37
N PHE A 107 0.46 -54.32 2.32
CA PHE A 107 0.54 -53.01 2.96
C PHE A 107 1.16 -53.10 4.37
N SER A 108 1.12 -52.00 5.11
CA SER A 108 1.52 -51.88 6.51
C SER A 108 0.62 -50.89 7.25
N ASP A 109 0.58 -50.98 8.57
CA ASP A 109 -0.01 -50.07 9.55
C ASP A 109 1.07 -49.25 10.28
N PRO A 110 1.81 -48.35 9.59
CA PRO A 110 2.97 -47.67 10.15
C PRO A 110 2.66 -46.68 11.29
N TYR A 111 3.57 -46.63 12.26
CA TYR A 111 3.72 -45.56 13.24
C TYR A 111 5.21 -45.29 13.54
N CYS A 112 5.51 -44.11 14.09
CA CYS A 112 6.87 -43.72 14.44
C CYS A 112 7.03 -43.55 15.96
N LEU A 113 8.20 -43.94 16.48
CA LEU A 113 8.68 -43.68 17.83
C LEU A 113 9.84 -42.70 17.76
N LEU A 114 9.78 -41.62 18.55
CA LEU A 114 10.79 -40.56 18.57
C LEU A 114 11.46 -40.51 19.94
N SER A 115 12.80 -40.42 19.97
CA SER A 115 13.57 -40.36 21.22
C SER A 115 14.88 -39.59 21.09
N MET A 116 15.39 -39.09 22.22
CA MET A 116 16.71 -38.47 22.35
C MET A 116 17.64 -39.42 23.10
N LEU A 117 18.79 -39.76 22.52
CA LEU A 117 19.80 -40.64 23.13
C LEU A 117 21.09 -39.85 23.37
N SER A 118 21.66 -39.95 24.57
CA SER A 118 22.94 -39.33 24.92
C SER A 118 24.05 -40.37 24.87
N GLU A 119 25.17 -40.04 24.24
CA GLU A 119 26.38 -40.86 24.21
C GLU A 119 27.11 -40.80 25.57
N HIS A 120 26.53 -41.33 26.64
CA HIS A 120 27.28 -41.45 27.90
C HIS A 120 28.32 -42.57 27.81
N LYS A 121 29.56 -42.21 28.17
CA LYS A 121 30.75 -43.07 28.23
C LYS A 121 30.48 -44.36 29.00
N GLN A 122 30.73 -45.51 28.37
CA GLN A 122 30.85 -46.79 29.05
C GLN A 122 31.83 -46.65 30.23
N SER A 123 31.37 -46.90 31.44
CA SER A 123 32.25 -47.08 32.59
C SER A 123 33.02 -48.40 32.43
N PRO A 124 34.35 -48.44 32.62
CA PRO A 124 35.14 -49.65 32.45
C PRO A 124 35.12 -50.48 33.73
N VAL A 125 34.25 -51.48 33.83
CA VAL A 125 34.48 -52.63 34.73
C VAL A 125 34.00 -53.90 34.01
N GLY A 126 34.92 -54.86 33.89
CA GLY A 126 34.90 -55.89 32.87
C GLY A 126 33.89 -57.02 33.03
N LYS A 127 33.59 -57.65 31.89
CA LYS A 127 33.65 -59.11 31.65
C LYS A 127 33.49 -59.38 30.15
N ALA A 128 34.35 -60.25 29.64
CA ALA A 128 34.45 -60.59 28.23
C ALA A 128 33.38 -61.60 27.79
N PHE A 129 32.96 -61.46 26.52
CA PHE A 129 32.23 -62.37 25.63
C PHE A 129 30.77 -62.78 25.96
N SER A 130 29.82 -62.21 25.19
CA SER A 130 28.83 -62.98 24.40
C SER A 130 27.91 -62.09 23.52
N LYS A 131 27.98 -62.28 22.19
CA LYS A 131 26.97 -62.02 21.12
C LYS A 131 26.33 -60.60 20.99
N PRO A 132 26.03 -60.11 19.76
CA PRO A 132 25.35 -58.84 19.56
C PRO A 132 23.88 -58.98 19.98
N GLN A 133 23.59 -58.62 21.23
CA GLN A 133 22.22 -58.53 21.72
C GLN A 133 21.57 -57.24 21.20
N LYS A 134 20.41 -57.45 20.59
CA LYS A 134 19.40 -56.48 20.14
C LYS A 134 19.40 -55.24 21.04
N ALA A 135 19.60 -54.07 20.44
CA ALA A 135 19.31 -52.78 21.05
C ALA A 135 17.80 -52.65 21.27
N VAL A 136 17.31 -53.30 22.33
CA VAL A 136 16.08 -52.90 22.99
C VAL A 136 16.43 -51.62 23.73
N VAL A 137 15.77 -50.53 23.34
CA VAL A 137 15.84 -49.19 23.93
C VAL A 137 16.03 -49.29 25.45
N ARG A 138 17.28 -49.15 25.88
CA ARG A 138 17.66 -48.85 27.26
C ARG A 138 18.59 -47.67 27.13
N ASP A 139 18.22 -46.59 27.81
CA ASP A 139 18.97 -45.34 27.94
C ASP A 139 18.63 -44.25 26.90
N ALA A 140 17.34 -43.91 26.84
CA ALA A 140 16.93 -42.57 26.38
C ALA A 140 17.41 -41.53 27.41
N ALA A 141 18.03 -40.45 26.93
CA ALA A 141 18.68 -39.44 27.77
C ALA A 141 17.76 -38.83 28.85
N ASN A 142 16.44 -38.86 28.62
CA ASN A 142 15.38 -38.43 29.54
C ASN A 142 14.21 -39.45 29.67
N GLY A 143 14.34 -40.68 29.15
CA GLY A 143 13.29 -41.72 29.24
C GLY A 143 11.99 -41.48 28.45
N LYS A 144 11.79 -40.31 27.83
CA LYS A 144 10.53 -39.95 27.15
C LYS A 144 10.57 -40.33 25.66
N VAL A 145 9.80 -41.34 25.30
CA VAL A 145 9.54 -41.75 23.91
C VAL A 145 8.20 -41.16 23.48
N PHE A 146 8.17 -40.52 22.31
CA PHE A 146 6.93 -40.03 21.71
C PHE A 146 6.49 -40.97 20.59
N GLN A 147 5.19 -41.11 20.39
CA GLN A 147 4.61 -41.99 19.39
C GLN A 147 3.61 -41.23 18.52
N THR A 148 3.67 -41.43 17.20
CA THR A 148 2.66 -40.92 16.26
C THR A 148 1.41 -41.78 16.25
N THR A 149 0.32 -41.27 15.68
CA THR A 149 -0.83 -42.11 15.36
C THR A 149 -0.46 -43.23 14.38
N ILE A 150 -1.20 -44.34 14.44
CA ILE A 150 -1.05 -45.46 13.50
C ILE A 150 -1.88 -45.14 12.25
N LYS A 151 -1.30 -45.29 11.06
CA LYS A 151 -2.00 -45.13 9.79
C LYS A 151 -2.21 -46.49 9.17
N LYS A 152 -3.46 -46.89 8.93
CA LYS A 152 -3.77 -48.24 8.46
C LYS A 152 -3.53 -48.43 6.96
N GLN A 153 -3.09 -49.63 6.59
CA GLN A 153 -3.00 -50.18 5.24
C GLN A 153 -2.43 -49.19 4.22
N THR A 154 -1.26 -48.62 4.50
CA THR A 154 -0.64 -47.64 3.62
C THR A 154 0.88 -47.77 3.58
N LEU A 155 1.45 -47.63 2.39
CA LEU A 155 2.90 -47.50 2.19
C LEU A 155 3.35 -46.03 2.05
N ASN A 156 2.40 -45.10 2.16
CA ASN A 156 2.65 -43.66 2.05
C ASN A 156 1.87 -42.90 3.14
N PRO A 157 2.14 -43.18 4.43
CA PRO A 157 1.42 -42.57 5.54
C PRO A 157 1.65 -41.05 5.61
N ILE A 158 0.63 -40.31 6.04
CA ILE A 158 0.67 -38.86 6.30
C ILE A 158 0.20 -38.62 7.74
N TRP A 159 1.09 -38.09 8.59
CA TRP A 159 0.84 -37.81 10.00
C TRP A 159 0.63 -36.32 10.27
N ASN A 160 1.60 -35.48 9.89
CA ASN A 160 1.67 -34.05 10.26
C ASN A 160 1.58 -33.80 11.77
N GLU A 161 2.22 -34.66 12.57
CA GLU A 161 2.21 -34.60 14.04
C GLU A 161 3.51 -33.98 14.56
N SER A 162 3.41 -33.11 15.58
CA SER A 162 4.56 -32.36 16.12
C SER A 162 4.83 -32.69 17.59
N PHE A 163 6.11 -32.87 17.93
CA PHE A 163 6.59 -33.24 19.25
C PHE A 163 7.74 -32.32 19.68
N ASN A 164 7.85 -32.05 20.97
CA ASN A 164 8.91 -31.23 21.57
C ASN A 164 9.82 -32.15 22.42
N LEU A 165 11.04 -32.38 21.97
CA LEU A 165 12.01 -33.25 22.64
C LEU A 165 13.10 -32.41 23.34
N GLU A 166 13.14 -32.49 24.66
CA GLU A 166 14.10 -31.75 25.49
C GLU A 166 15.46 -32.46 25.55
N PHE A 167 16.53 -31.68 25.52
CA PHE A 167 17.90 -32.18 25.61
C PHE A 167 18.81 -31.21 26.39
N HIS A 168 19.96 -31.71 26.87
CA HIS A 168 20.90 -30.91 27.67
C HIS A 168 22.17 -30.52 26.93
N ASP A 169 22.71 -31.42 26.08
CA ASP A 169 23.96 -31.19 25.36
C ASP A 169 23.81 -31.52 23.87
N ILE A 170 24.09 -30.55 23.01
CA ILE A 170 24.02 -30.70 21.55
C ILE A 170 25.13 -31.60 21.00
N SER A 171 26.28 -31.69 21.68
CA SER A 171 27.49 -32.34 21.15
C SER A 171 27.41 -33.87 21.22
N ASN A 172 26.77 -34.37 22.27
CA ASN A 172 26.72 -35.79 22.62
C ASN A 172 25.31 -36.39 22.49
N THR A 173 24.34 -35.65 21.96
CA THR A 173 22.96 -36.14 21.82
C THR A 173 22.64 -36.46 20.36
N ASN A 174 22.01 -37.61 20.17
CA ASN A 174 21.47 -38.09 18.90
C ASN A 174 19.94 -38.12 18.98
N PHE A 175 19.30 -37.66 17.92
CA PHE A 175 17.86 -37.77 17.72
C PHE A 175 17.55 -39.03 16.90
N HIS A 176 16.59 -39.82 17.38
CA HIS A 176 16.22 -41.10 16.80
C HIS A 176 14.73 -41.12 16.43
N ILE A 177 14.44 -41.59 15.22
CA ILE A 177 13.10 -41.99 14.79
C ILE A 177 13.14 -43.47 14.44
N GLU A 178 12.25 -44.27 14.99
CA GLU A 178 12.04 -45.66 14.60
C GLU A 178 10.63 -45.84 14.05
N MET A 179 10.52 -46.44 12.87
CA MET A 179 9.24 -46.74 12.24
C MET A 179 8.92 -48.22 12.38
N TRP A 180 7.69 -48.48 12.79
CA TRP A 180 7.18 -49.81 13.11
C TRP A 180 5.83 -50.03 12.44
N ASP A 181 5.59 -51.27 12.05
CA ASP A 181 4.31 -51.74 11.54
C ASP A 181 3.54 -52.41 12.68
N LYS A 182 2.32 -51.94 12.93
CA LYS A 182 1.49 -52.50 13.98
C LYS A 182 0.82 -53.78 13.48
N ASP A 183 1.13 -54.91 14.11
CA ASP A 183 0.45 -56.16 13.79
C ASP A 183 -1.03 -56.08 14.21
N GLU A 184 -1.96 -56.39 13.30
CA GLU A 184 -3.34 -56.69 13.70
C GLU A 184 -3.33 -57.96 14.57
N GLU A 185 -3.94 -57.89 15.76
CA GLU A 185 -4.31 -59.10 16.50
C GLU A 185 -5.37 -59.86 15.71
N VAL A 186 -4.94 -60.66 14.73
CA VAL A 186 -5.85 -61.45 13.92
C VAL A 186 -6.36 -62.60 14.78
N SER A 187 -7.65 -62.53 15.16
CA SER A 187 -8.35 -63.67 15.76
C SER A 187 -8.24 -64.87 14.81
N LEU A 188 -7.85 -66.02 15.36
CA LEU A 188 -7.57 -67.26 14.62
C LEU A 188 -8.71 -67.70 13.69
N VAL A 189 -9.93 -67.24 13.95
CA VAL A 189 -11.15 -67.55 13.20
C VAL A 189 -11.15 -66.90 11.81
N LYS A 190 -10.63 -65.67 11.67
CA LYS A 190 -10.55 -64.98 10.37
C LYS A 190 -9.47 -65.57 9.47
N LYS A 191 -8.40 -66.10 10.07
CA LYS A 191 -7.31 -66.79 9.37
C LYS A 191 -7.78 -68.04 8.62
N ILE A 192 -8.63 -68.87 9.23
CA ILE A 192 -9.07 -70.16 8.64
C ILE A 192 -9.88 -69.98 7.35
N ASP A 193 -10.59 -68.87 7.20
CA ASP A 193 -11.40 -68.59 6.01
C ASP A 193 -10.54 -68.17 4.80
N GLU A 194 -9.42 -67.46 5.04
CA GLU A 194 -8.45 -67.10 4.00
C GLU A 194 -7.47 -68.25 3.64
N PHE A 195 -7.30 -69.24 4.53
CA PHE A 195 -6.36 -70.37 4.38
C PHE A 195 -6.60 -71.25 3.14
N CYS A 196 -7.80 -71.24 2.55
CA CYS A 196 -8.16 -72.14 1.45
C CYS A 196 -7.76 -71.64 0.04
N THR A 197 -7.24 -70.42 -0.12
CA THR A 197 -7.14 -69.81 -1.47
C THR A 197 -5.72 -69.59 -2.02
N ASN A 198 -4.63 -69.69 -1.23
CA ASN A 198 -3.31 -69.25 -1.72
C ASN A 198 -2.10 -70.08 -1.23
N ILE A 199 -1.71 -71.09 -2.02
CA ILE A 199 -0.69 -72.12 -1.67
C ILE A 199 0.77 -71.60 -1.72
N HIS A 200 1.03 -70.38 -2.20
CA HIS A 200 2.38 -69.82 -2.30
C HIS A 200 2.90 -69.13 -1.01
N GLY A 201 2.04 -68.91 0.00
CA GLY A 201 2.38 -68.18 1.24
C GLY A 201 3.07 -68.98 2.35
N ILE A 202 3.13 -70.32 2.24
CA ILE A 202 3.46 -71.24 3.33
C ILE A 202 4.88 -71.03 3.89
N LYS A 203 5.85 -70.62 3.06
CA LYS A 203 7.25 -70.37 3.47
C LYS A 203 7.42 -69.14 4.36
N ARG A 204 6.57 -68.10 4.18
CA ARG A 204 6.54 -66.89 5.02
C ARG A 204 5.83 -67.19 6.35
N MET A 205 4.73 -67.93 6.28
CA MET A 205 3.89 -68.31 7.43
C MET A 205 4.60 -69.20 8.47
N ILE A 206 5.52 -70.08 8.07
CA ILE A 206 6.35 -70.87 9.01
C ILE A 206 7.35 -70.00 9.76
N LYS A 207 7.78 -68.88 9.18
CA LYS A 207 8.64 -67.89 9.84
C LYS A 207 7.84 -67.02 10.80
N ASP A 208 6.60 -66.69 10.46
CA ASP A 208 5.69 -65.89 11.27
C ASP A 208 5.16 -66.67 12.49
N ALA A 209 4.96 -67.98 12.37
CA ALA A 209 4.62 -68.85 13.51
C ALA A 209 5.75 -69.01 14.56
N LYS A 210 6.98 -68.60 14.22
CA LYS A 210 8.16 -68.60 15.12
C LYS A 210 8.43 -67.25 15.79
N LYS A 211 7.74 -66.16 15.41
CA LYS A 211 7.88 -64.87 16.09
C LYS A 211 7.16 -64.93 17.44
N GLU A 212 7.82 -64.49 18.50
CA GLU A 212 7.22 -64.36 19.84
C GLU A 212 6.00 -63.41 19.74
N LYS A 213 4.88 -63.82 20.36
CA LYS A 213 3.58 -63.15 20.25
C LYS A 213 3.69 -61.65 20.60
N GLY A 214 3.25 -60.79 19.68
CA GLY A 214 2.92 -59.38 19.95
C GLY A 214 4.04 -58.36 19.74
N GLN A 215 5.08 -58.67 18.97
CA GLN A 215 6.12 -57.70 18.62
C GLN A 215 5.91 -57.14 17.20
N ASP A 216 5.55 -55.86 17.13
CA ASP A 216 5.40 -55.07 15.91
C ASP A 216 6.62 -55.19 14.97
N ASP A 217 6.38 -55.10 13.66
CA ASP A 217 7.40 -55.34 12.64
C ASP A 217 8.23 -54.09 12.34
N PHE A 218 9.56 -54.23 12.37
CA PHE A 218 10.45 -53.09 12.15
C PHE A 218 10.52 -52.66 10.68
N LEU A 219 10.18 -51.40 10.40
CA LEU A 219 10.16 -50.82 9.06
C LEU A 219 11.47 -50.11 8.71
N GLY A 220 12.02 -49.29 9.60
CA GLY A 220 13.27 -48.56 9.37
C GLY A 220 13.53 -47.52 10.46
N TYR A 221 14.70 -46.89 10.48
CA TYR A 221 15.02 -45.84 11.45
C TYR A 221 15.79 -44.67 10.83
N ILE A 222 15.82 -43.54 11.53
CA ILE A 222 16.63 -42.36 11.22
C ILE A 222 17.39 -41.98 12.48
N VAL A 223 18.70 -41.72 12.36
CA VAL A 223 19.54 -41.19 13.45
C VAL A 223 20.23 -39.92 12.98
N LEU A 224 20.04 -38.84 13.72
CA LEU A 224 20.64 -37.54 13.42
C LEU A 224 21.43 -37.04 14.63
N LYS A 225 22.69 -36.64 14.43
CA LYS A 225 23.49 -36.01 15.48
C LYS A 225 23.06 -34.55 15.60
N LEU A 226 22.68 -34.09 16.80
CA LEU A 226 22.11 -32.75 16.93
C LEU A 226 23.06 -31.63 16.46
N LYS A 227 24.37 -31.79 16.70
CA LYS A 227 25.41 -30.83 16.27
C LYS A 227 25.49 -30.63 14.75
N ASP A 228 24.98 -31.57 13.97
CA ASP A 228 25.07 -31.54 12.52
C ASP A 228 23.85 -30.90 11.84
N ILE A 229 22.76 -30.70 12.59
CA ILE A 229 21.48 -30.19 12.12
C ILE A 229 21.50 -28.65 12.05
N HIS A 230 20.82 -28.09 11.05
CA HIS A 230 20.59 -26.64 10.95
C HIS A 230 19.58 -26.13 11.98
N CYS A 231 19.46 -24.81 12.14
CA CYS A 231 18.49 -24.21 13.06
C CYS A 231 17.04 -24.63 12.75
N THR A 232 16.73 -24.82 11.46
CA THR A 232 15.48 -25.41 10.95
C THR A 232 15.82 -26.29 9.75
N GLU A 233 15.21 -27.47 9.65
CA GLU A 233 15.30 -28.33 8.46
C GLU A 233 13.91 -28.85 8.09
N ASP A 234 13.62 -29.00 6.80
CA ASP A 234 12.39 -29.60 6.29
C ASP A 234 12.76 -30.46 5.09
N THR A 235 13.08 -31.73 5.34
CA THR A 235 13.71 -32.60 4.35
C THR A 235 13.28 -34.06 4.47
N TRP A 236 13.56 -34.82 3.40
CA TRP A 236 13.37 -36.25 3.35
C TRP A 236 14.63 -36.96 3.84
N PHE A 237 14.46 -37.89 4.77
CA PHE A 237 15.49 -38.79 5.27
C PHE A 237 15.19 -40.21 4.81
N GLU A 238 16.20 -40.91 4.30
CA GLU A 238 16.09 -42.32 3.96
C GLU A 238 15.98 -43.15 5.26
N LEU A 239 15.14 -44.19 5.23
CA LEU A 239 14.97 -45.09 6.36
C LEU A 239 16.05 -46.16 6.33
N GLU A 240 16.87 -46.21 7.38
CA GLU A 240 17.94 -47.19 7.49
C GLU A 240 17.41 -48.55 7.97
N PRO A 241 17.87 -49.68 7.39
CA PRO A 241 17.51 -51.00 7.84
C PRO A 241 18.33 -51.44 9.05
N ARG A 242 17.76 -52.26 9.94
CA ARG A 242 18.52 -52.98 10.99
C ARG A 242 19.25 -54.22 10.48
N THR A 243 18.90 -54.70 9.29
CA THR A 243 19.41 -55.94 8.69
C THR A 243 19.54 -55.77 7.18
N GLU A 244 20.57 -56.32 6.57
CA GLU A 244 20.84 -56.20 5.12
C GLU A 244 19.80 -56.89 4.21
N THR A 245 18.91 -57.71 4.78
CA THR A 245 17.91 -58.50 4.02
C THR A 245 16.98 -57.64 3.13
N TYR A 246 16.70 -56.41 3.53
CA TYR A 246 15.86 -55.46 2.78
C TYR A 246 16.50 -54.08 2.91
N PRO A 247 17.34 -53.67 1.94
CA PRO A 247 18.08 -52.42 2.03
C PRO A 247 17.19 -51.20 1.79
N ASP A 248 16.22 -51.29 0.87
CA ASP A 248 15.29 -50.21 0.60
C ASP A 248 14.10 -50.27 1.57
N ARG A 249 13.97 -49.24 2.40
CA ARG A 249 12.89 -49.08 3.39
C ARG A 249 12.01 -47.87 3.11
N GLY A 250 12.22 -47.18 1.99
CA GLY A 250 11.60 -45.91 1.68
C GLY A 250 12.16 -44.76 2.53
N LYS A 251 11.41 -43.67 2.59
CA LYS A 251 11.87 -42.40 3.19
C LYS A 251 10.80 -41.72 4.03
N CYS A 252 11.24 -40.93 5.00
CA CYS A 252 10.38 -40.14 5.88
C CYS A 252 10.68 -38.64 5.76
N HIS A 253 9.65 -37.83 5.57
CA HIS A 253 9.71 -36.38 5.54
C HIS A 253 9.54 -35.84 6.95
N VAL A 254 10.58 -35.18 7.45
CA VAL A 254 10.64 -34.68 8.83
C VAL A 254 11.06 -33.23 8.81
N GLN A 255 10.34 -32.42 9.58
CA GLN A 255 10.71 -31.05 9.86
C GLN A 255 11.29 -30.97 11.28
N LEU A 256 12.45 -30.33 11.41
CA LEU A 256 13.22 -30.18 12.64
C LEU A 256 13.39 -28.68 12.91
N LYS A 257 13.21 -28.26 14.17
CA LYS A 257 13.44 -26.87 14.58
C LYS A 257 13.96 -26.81 16.01
N PHE A 258 15.10 -26.15 16.20
CA PHE A 258 15.58 -25.85 17.55
C PHE A 258 14.83 -24.65 18.14
N ILE A 259 14.37 -24.79 19.38
CA ILE A 259 13.68 -23.75 20.15
C ILE A 259 14.15 -23.76 21.61
N HIS A 260 13.98 -22.64 22.31
CA HIS A 260 14.01 -22.61 23.77
C HIS A 260 12.58 -22.78 24.26
N LYS A 261 12.34 -23.85 25.03
CA LYS A 261 11.01 -24.11 25.60
C LYS A 261 10.70 -23.11 26.72
N GLU A 262 11.69 -22.87 27.58
CA GLU A 262 11.66 -21.92 28.68
C GLU A 262 13.04 -21.25 28.76
N ARG A 263 13.09 -19.98 29.15
CA ARG A 263 14.32 -19.18 29.24
C ARG A 263 14.16 -18.08 30.28
N ASP A 264 15.27 -17.42 30.62
CA ASP A 264 15.24 -16.22 31.43
C ASP A 264 14.61 -15.04 30.65
N GLU A 265 13.47 -14.57 31.14
CA GLU A 265 12.72 -13.43 30.56
C GLU A 265 13.11 -12.08 31.20
N THR A 266 13.91 -12.08 32.26
CA THR A 266 14.32 -10.84 32.96
C THR A 266 15.20 -9.96 32.08
N LEU A 267 15.88 -10.56 31.09
CA LEU A 267 16.73 -9.86 30.12
C LEU A 267 15.93 -8.97 29.16
N SER A 268 14.69 -9.37 28.85
CA SER A 268 13.86 -8.77 27.78
C SER A 268 13.16 -7.46 28.17
N ALA A 269 13.39 -6.94 29.38
CA ALA A 269 12.76 -5.70 29.89
C ALA A 269 11.22 -5.67 29.74
N GLY A 270 10.56 -6.83 29.87
CA GLY A 270 9.11 -6.98 29.72
C GLY A 270 8.57 -6.92 28.28
N ARG A 271 9.45 -6.89 27.27
CA ARG A 271 9.08 -6.86 25.85
C ARG A 271 8.86 -8.28 25.33
N SER A 272 7.94 -8.42 24.38
CA SER A 272 7.77 -9.70 23.68
C SER A 272 8.98 -10.02 22.78
N PRO A 273 9.27 -11.29 22.51
CA PRO A 273 10.37 -11.67 21.63
C PRO A 273 10.27 -11.07 20.23
N TYR A 274 9.04 -10.91 19.71
CA TYR A 274 8.79 -10.28 18.41
C TYR A 274 9.15 -8.78 18.41
N VAL A 275 8.84 -8.04 19.47
CA VAL A 275 9.21 -6.62 19.59
C VAL A 275 10.73 -6.46 19.63
N ASN A 276 11.41 -7.33 20.39
CA ASN A 276 12.87 -7.36 20.42
C ASN A 276 13.47 -7.70 19.05
N TYR A 277 12.91 -8.68 18.33
CA TYR A 277 13.33 -8.98 16.96
C TYR A 277 13.22 -7.77 16.03
N CYS A 278 12.11 -7.02 16.11
CA CYS A 278 11.92 -5.80 15.32
C CYS A 278 12.98 -4.74 15.65
N GLY A 279 13.25 -4.52 16.94
CA GLY A 279 14.27 -3.56 17.39
C GLY A 279 15.69 -3.96 16.97
N ILE A 280 16.04 -5.24 17.11
CA ILE A 280 17.34 -5.78 16.65
C ILE A 280 17.50 -5.56 15.15
N LEU A 281 16.48 -5.93 14.37
CA LEU A 281 16.49 -5.76 12.92
C LEU A 281 16.67 -4.29 12.54
N GLN A 282 15.91 -3.39 13.18
CA GLN A 282 16.02 -1.94 12.94
C GLN A 282 17.44 -1.44 13.24
N GLN A 283 18.03 -1.86 14.36
CA GLN A 283 19.39 -1.45 14.73
C GLN A 283 20.44 -1.98 13.77
N PHE A 284 20.35 -3.25 13.34
CA PHE A 284 21.30 -3.82 12.37
C PHE A 284 21.24 -3.10 11.03
N VAL A 285 20.04 -2.76 10.55
CA VAL A 285 19.91 -2.02 9.30
C VAL A 285 20.45 -0.59 9.45
N HIS A 286 20.12 0.09 10.56
CA HIS A 286 20.65 1.43 10.84
C HIS A 286 22.18 1.45 10.89
N ALA A 287 22.79 0.50 11.58
CA ALA A 287 24.24 0.35 11.65
C ALA A 287 24.85 0.06 10.27
N HIS A 288 24.20 -0.78 9.47
CA HIS A 288 24.67 -1.09 8.11
C HIS A 288 24.65 0.15 7.20
N ILE A 289 23.56 0.91 7.21
CA ILE A 289 23.44 2.15 6.41
C ILE A 289 24.45 3.19 6.89
N SER A 290 24.64 3.34 8.20
CA SER A 290 25.60 4.30 8.77
C SER A 290 27.05 4.00 8.36
N LYS A 291 27.39 2.72 8.13
CA LYS A 291 28.73 2.30 7.66
C LYS A 291 28.89 2.39 6.15
N GLN A 292 27.83 2.20 5.37
CA GLN A 292 27.87 2.33 3.91
C GLN A 292 27.88 3.82 3.52
N GLN A 293 29.08 4.42 3.49
CA GLN A 293 29.32 5.76 2.94
C GLN A 293 29.34 5.81 1.40
N ASP A 294 29.11 4.66 0.74
CA ASP A 294 29.17 4.54 -0.72
C ASP A 294 27.81 4.93 -1.33
N ASP A 295 27.82 5.66 -2.46
CA ASP A 295 26.65 6.25 -3.15
C ASP A 295 25.68 5.21 -3.77
N LYS A 296 25.72 3.95 -3.30
CA LYS A 296 24.90 2.83 -3.74
C LYS A 296 23.79 2.60 -2.73
N ALA A 297 22.55 2.76 -3.19
CA ALA A 297 21.36 2.47 -2.38
C ALA A 297 21.40 1.04 -1.83
N TRP A 298 21.14 0.92 -0.52
CA TRP A 298 21.10 -0.37 0.17
C TRP A 298 20.02 -1.27 -0.43
N LYS A 299 20.40 -2.51 -0.77
CA LYS A 299 19.55 -3.47 -1.49
C LYS A 299 18.74 -4.41 -0.59
N GLY A 300 18.65 -4.10 0.70
CA GLY A 300 17.82 -4.87 1.64
C GLY A 300 18.46 -6.12 2.21
N GLU A 301 19.74 -6.35 1.96
CA GLU A 301 20.49 -7.49 2.50
C GLU A 301 21.35 -7.05 3.68
N LEU A 302 21.28 -7.80 4.78
CA LEU A 302 22.19 -7.66 5.91
C LEU A 302 23.49 -8.41 5.63
N CYS A 303 24.54 -8.07 6.38
CA CYS A 303 25.74 -8.90 6.43
C CYS A 303 25.41 -10.32 6.95
N GLY A 304 26.34 -11.25 6.73
CA GLY A 304 26.11 -12.64 7.09
C GLY A 304 26.01 -12.86 8.60
N GLU A 305 26.78 -12.12 9.40
CA GLU A 305 26.72 -12.10 10.87
C GLU A 305 25.33 -11.67 11.36
N GLY A 306 24.84 -10.53 10.85
CA GLY A 306 23.51 -10.01 11.20
C GLY A 306 22.38 -10.95 10.77
N THR A 307 22.52 -11.60 9.61
CA THR A 307 21.55 -12.59 9.12
C THR A 307 21.54 -13.83 10.02
N ALA A 308 22.70 -14.38 10.36
CA ALA A 308 22.83 -15.54 11.24
C ALA A 308 22.27 -15.25 12.64
N LEU A 309 22.55 -14.08 13.21
CA LEU A 309 22.04 -13.69 14.53
C LEU A 309 20.52 -13.57 14.58
N LEU A 310 19.92 -12.93 13.57
CA LEU A 310 18.46 -12.86 13.46
C LEU A 310 17.85 -14.25 13.32
N GLU A 311 18.49 -15.14 12.57
CA GLU A 311 18.03 -16.53 12.42
C GLU A 311 18.11 -17.30 13.75
N TYR A 312 19.24 -17.20 14.48
CA TYR A 312 19.37 -17.81 15.80
C TYR A 312 18.31 -17.29 16.77
N TYR A 313 18.19 -15.96 16.89
CA TYR A 313 17.23 -15.34 17.79
C TYR A 313 15.79 -15.76 17.45
N ALA A 314 15.43 -15.74 16.16
CA ALA A 314 14.09 -16.10 15.72
C ALA A 314 13.76 -17.57 16.00
N ASN A 315 14.70 -18.48 15.79
CA ASN A 315 14.49 -19.90 16.06
C ASN A 315 14.36 -20.20 17.55
N GLN A 316 15.31 -19.68 18.35
CA GLN A 316 15.30 -19.84 19.80
C GLN A 316 14.00 -19.33 20.44
N ASN A 317 13.46 -18.22 19.96
CA ASN A 317 12.21 -17.62 20.48
C ASN A 317 10.96 -18.02 19.69
N ASP A 318 11.04 -19.05 18.84
CA ASP A 318 9.95 -19.59 18.03
C ASP A 318 9.18 -18.54 17.18
N ILE A 319 9.89 -17.54 16.67
CA ILE A 319 9.32 -16.52 15.79
C ILE A 319 9.04 -17.13 14.42
N SER A 320 7.76 -17.16 14.05
CA SER A 320 7.34 -17.73 12.77
C SER A 320 7.94 -16.97 11.58
N PRO A 321 8.19 -17.63 10.44
CA PRO A 321 8.65 -16.96 9.23
C PRO A 321 7.75 -15.80 8.80
N PHE A 322 6.43 -15.90 9.05
CA PHE A 322 5.49 -14.82 8.79
C PHE A 322 5.78 -13.57 9.64
N LEU A 323 6.03 -13.74 10.95
CA LEU A 323 6.37 -12.62 11.83
C LEU A 323 7.72 -12.00 11.46
N GLN A 324 8.68 -12.80 11.01
CA GLN A 324 9.96 -12.29 10.49
C GLN A 324 9.76 -11.45 9.21
N ASP A 325 8.94 -11.94 8.27
CA ASP A 325 8.58 -11.22 7.05
C ASP A 325 7.84 -9.90 7.38
N LEU A 326 6.95 -9.92 8.38
CA LEU A 326 6.24 -8.73 8.88
C LEU A 326 7.19 -7.70 9.51
N ALA A 327 8.09 -8.15 10.40
CA ALA A 327 9.07 -7.29 11.04
C ALA A 327 9.99 -6.61 10.01
N LYS A 328 10.41 -7.35 8.96
CA LYS A 328 11.14 -6.79 7.82
C LYS A 328 10.35 -5.70 7.11
N TRP A 329 9.08 -5.93 6.81
CA TRP A 329 8.22 -4.92 6.21
C TRP A 329 8.14 -3.65 7.08
N VAL A 330 7.82 -3.80 8.37
CA VAL A 330 7.64 -2.67 9.30
C VAL A 330 8.94 -1.89 9.50
N ALA A 331 10.08 -2.58 9.63
CA ALA A 331 11.37 -1.92 9.76
C ALA A 331 11.73 -1.17 8.47
N TYR A 332 11.61 -1.82 7.31
CA TYR A 332 12.06 -1.25 6.04
C TYR A 332 11.14 -0.12 5.58
N SER A 333 9.83 -0.20 5.83
CA SER A 333 8.88 0.87 5.50
C SER A 333 9.16 2.14 6.30
N LYS A 334 9.48 2.01 7.60
CA LYS A 334 9.92 3.13 8.45
C LYS A 334 11.26 3.71 7.99
N LEU A 335 12.23 2.86 7.67
CA LEU A 335 13.53 3.31 7.19
C LEU A 335 13.44 4.04 5.86
N TYR A 336 12.57 3.62 4.94
CA TYR A 336 12.32 4.36 3.71
C TYR A 336 11.77 5.77 3.95
N GLN A 337 11.06 5.99 5.06
CA GLN A 337 10.56 7.32 5.44
C GLN A 337 11.66 8.23 6.00
N SER A 338 12.71 7.65 6.58
CA SER A 338 13.80 8.38 7.25
C SER A 338 15.13 8.41 6.47
N LEU A 339 15.34 7.50 5.52
CA LEU A 339 16.58 7.29 4.78
C LEU A 339 16.31 6.98 3.29
N GLU A 340 17.23 7.36 2.40
CA GLU A 340 17.13 7.03 0.97
C GLU A 340 17.42 5.53 0.70
N VAL A 341 16.40 4.68 0.87
CA VAL A 341 16.47 3.25 0.57
C VAL A 341 15.87 2.95 -0.82
N ASP A 342 16.40 1.94 -1.51
CA ASP A 342 15.84 1.51 -2.79
C ASP A 342 14.43 0.90 -2.61
N SER A 343 13.41 1.53 -3.20
CA SER A 343 12.02 1.06 -3.19
C SER A 343 11.80 -0.34 -3.77
N THR A 344 12.76 -0.90 -4.53
CA THR A 344 12.70 -2.28 -5.04
C THR A 344 12.74 -3.31 -3.91
N VAL A 345 13.39 -2.99 -2.79
CA VAL A 345 13.45 -3.86 -1.61
C VAL A 345 12.05 -4.07 -1.04
N LEU A 346 11.30 -2.98 -0.86
CA LEU A 346 9.92 -3.02 -0.37
C LEU A 346 9.00 -3.77 -1.33
N PHE A 347 9.20 -3.59 -2.64
CA PHE A 347 8.43 -4.29 -3.66
C PHE A 347 8.65 -5.81 -3.62
N GLN A 348 9.89 -6.26 -3.43
CA GLN A 348 10.22 -7.68 -3.30
C GLN A 348 9.57 -8.29 -2.05
N GLN A 349 9.63 -7.60 -0.91
CA GLN A 349 8.99 -8.09 0.33
C GLN A 349 7.47 -8.26 0.16
N LEU A 350 6.79 -7.28 -0.43
CA LEU A 350 5.35 -7.36 -0.67
C LEU A 350 4.96 -8.44 -1.69
N THR A 351 5.82 -8.70 -2.69
CA THR A 351 5.57 -9.71 -3.71
C THR A 351 5.76 -11.12 -3.18
N ASN A 352 6.81 -11.34 -2.37
CA ASN A 352 7.10 -12.62 -1.74
C ASN A 352 6.10 -12.95 -0.62
N GLY A 353 5.59 -11.94 0.09
CA GLY A 353 4.61 -12.07 1.17
C GLY A 353 3.16 -12.39 0.74
N LYS A 354 2.84 -12.31 -0.56
CA LYS A 354 1.47 -12.49 -1.12
C LYS A 354 0.75 -13.76 -0.66
N LYS A 355 1.47 -14.86 -0.42
CA LYS A 355 0.89 -16.17 -0.03
C LYS A 355 0.69 -16.34 1.48
N LYS A 356 1.33 -15.53 2.32
CA LYS A 356 1.35 -15.71 3.79
C LYS A 356 0.55 -14.67 4.58
N LEU A 357 0.24 -13.50 3.99
CA LEU A 357 -0.54 -12.43 4.64
C LEU A 357 -2.03 -12.78 4.88
N ASP A 358 -2.48 -13.98 4.53
CA ASP A 358 -3.86 -14.43 4.72
C ASP A 358 -4.13 -15.02 6.12
N ILE A 359 -3.14 -15.09 7.03
CA ILE A 359 -3.27 -15.73 8.35
C ILE A 359 -3.49 -14.69 9.48
N PHE A 360 -4.64 -14.84 10.15
CA PHE A 360 -5.35 -14.04 11.18
C PHE A 360 -4.75 -13.73 12.60
N SER A 361 -4.40 -12.48 12.98
CA SER A 361 -4.30 -11.83 14.36
C SER A 361 -3.37 -12.40 15.45
N PRO A 362 -2.56 -11.59 16.21
CA PRO A 362 -2.83 -10.23 16.76
C PRO A 362 -2.14 -8.99 16.14
N GLN A 363 -1.12 -9.12 15.29
CA GLN A 363 -0.36 -7.98 14.71
C GLN A 363 -1.04 -7.29 13.51
N LYS A 364 -2.37 -7.45 13.37
CA LYS A 364 -3.16 -6.87 12.26
C LYS A 364 -3.07 -5.36 12.23
N GLN A 365 -3.16 -4.75 13.40
CA GLN A 365 -3.17 -3.31 13.54
C GLN A 365 -1.81 -2.73 13.14
N GLU A 366 -0.72 -3.30 13.63
CA GLU A 366 0.64 -2.87 13.26
C GLU A 366 0.89 -2.97 11.74
N LEU A 367 0.49 -4.07 11.11
CA LEU A 367 0.59 -4.21 9.66
C LEU A 367 -0.29 -3.18 8.92
N GLY A 368 -1.53 -2.99 9.38
CA GLY A 368 -2.45 -2.01 8.82
C GLY A 368 -1.90 -0.58 8.92
N ASP A 369 -1.46 -0.18 10.11
CA ASP A 369 -0.89 1.12 10.42
C ASP A 369 0.39 1.37 9.61
N SER A 370 1.27 0.36 9.50
CA SER A 370 2.50 0.44 8.70
C SER A 370 2.21 0.57 7.20
N LEU A 371 1.28 -0.23 6.66
CA LEU A 371 0.85 -0.13 5.25
C LEU A 371 0.22 1.23 4.97
N HIS A 372 -0.65 1.71 5.85
CA HIS A 372 -1.34 2.99 5.70
C HIS A 372 -0.38 4.17 5.82
N GLY A 373 0.49 4.18 6.83
CA GLY A 373 1.50 5.23 7.02
C GLY A 373 2.49 5.30 5.85
N PHE A 374 2.93 4.15 5.33
CA PHE A 374 3.78 4.14 4.12
C PHE A 374 3.04 4.67 2.89
N LEU A 375 1.77 4.33 2.74
CA LEU A 375 0.95 4.79 1.62
C LEU A 375 0.76 6.32 1.65
N GLN A 376 0.44 6.88 2.82
CA GLN A 376 0.34 8.34 3.02
C GLN A 376 1.67 9.04 2.72
N TYR A 377 2.78 8.50 3.23
CA TYR A 377 4.11 9.03 2.94
C TYR A 377 4.44 8.97 1.44
N GLY A 378 4.16 7.84 0.79
CA GLY A 378 4.36 7.67 -0.65
C GLY A 378 3.52 8.65 -1.48
N LEU A 379 2.26 8.90 -1.10
CA LEU A 379 1.41 9.92 -1.73
C LEU A 379 1.97 11.33 -1.54
N CYS A 380 2.54 11.65 -0.37
CA CYS A 380 3.23 12.92 -0.13
C CYS A 380 4.48 13.09 -1.02
N LEU A 381 5.23 12.00 -1.26
CA LEU A 381 6.34 12.04 -2.22
C LEU A 381 5.85 12.23 -3.66
N VAL A 382 4.71 11.60 -4.02
CA VAL A 382 4.08 11.74 -5.34
C VAL A 382 3.54 13.15 -5.55
N SER A 383 3.01 13.83 -4.53
CA SER A 383 2.54 15.21 -4.68
C SER A 383 3.68 16.19 -4.96
N LYS A 384 4.89 15.90 -4.48
CA LYS A 384 6.11 16.69 -4.73
C LYS A 384 6.99 16.07 -5.81
N TYR A 385 6.43 15.29 -6.75
CA TYR A 385 7.22 14.48 -7.68
C TYR A 385 8.19 15.29 -8.54
N ARG A 386 7.88 16.55 -8.86
CA ARG A 386 8.75 17.42 -9.67
C ARG A 386 10.04 17.81 -8.94
N ASP A 387 9.95 17.99 -7.62
CA ASP A 387 11.09 18.39 -6.78
C ASP A 387 11.92 17.17 -6.37
N ILE A 388 11.25 16.06 -6.03
CA ILE A 388 11.88 14.84 -5.49
C ILE A 388 12.37 13.92 -6.61
N TYR A 389 11.65 13.86 -7.73
CA TYR A 389 11.95 13.01 -8.89
C TYR A 389 12.04 13.84 -10.17
N PRO A 390 13.06 14.70 -10.31
CA PRO A 390 13.26 15.46 -11.55
C PRO A 390 13.37 14.50 -12.74
N PRO A 391 12.99 14.90 -13.97
CA PRO A 391 13.00 14.03 -15.14
C PRO A 391 14.43 13.72 -15.60
N ALA A 392 15.10 12.81 -14.88
CA ALA A 392 16.46 12.36 -15.13
C ALA A 392 16.50 10.81 -15.19
N PRO A 393 17.43 10.22 -15.94
CA PRO A 393 17.50 8.76 -16.13
C PRO A 393 17.63 7.94 -14.85
N LYS A 394 18.16 8.54 -13.76
CA LYS A 394 18.36 7.90 -12.46
C LYS A 394 17.13 7.97 -11.53
N THR A 395 16.27 8.98 -11.70
CA THR A 395 15.17 9.32 -10.78
C THR A 395 13.82 8.84 -11.28
N THR A 396 13.58 8.80 -12.59
CA THR A 396 12.36 8.23 -13.17
C THR A 396 12.12 6.76 -12.77
N PRO A 397 13.14 5.87 -12.71
CA PRO A 397 12.95 4.51 -12.20
C PRO A 397 12.56 4.44 -10.71
N ARG A 398 13.01 5.41 -9.89
CA ARG A 398 12.65 5.50 -8.46
C ARG A 398 11.17 5.82 -8.29
N LEU A 399 10.67 6.82 -9.02
CA LEU A 399 9.24 7.17 -9.03
C LEU A 399 8.38 5.99 -9.52
N HIS A 400 8.79 5.34 -10.61
CA HIS A 400 8.09 4.16 -11.14
C HIS A 400 8.02 3.02 -10.13
N THR A 401 9.10 2.78 -9.40
CA THR A 401 9.16 1.72 -8.39
C THR A 401 8.32 2.07 -7.17
N LEU A 402 8.33 3.33 -6.71
CA LEU A 402 7.41 3.81 -5.66
C LEU A 402 5.95 3.58 -6.06
N LEU A 403 5.53 4.00 -7.25
CA LEU A 403 4.16 3.79 -7.74
C LEU A 403 3.80 2.30 -7.80
N ARG A 404 4.73 1.43 -8.22
CA ARG A 404 4.54 -0.03 -8.17
C ARG A 404 4.34 -0.54 -6.74
N VAL A 405 5.09 -0.04 -5.76
CA VAL A 405 4.91 -0.39 -4.34
C VAL A 405 3.53 0.04 -3.86
N LEU A 406 3.09 1.28 -4.13
CA LEU A 406 1.77 1.77 -3.73
C LEU A 406 0.63 0.91 -4.33
N VAL A 407 0.70 0.62 -5.63
CA VAL A 407 -0.24 -0.30 -6.30
C VAL A 407 -0.22 -1.68 -5.65
N GLN A 408 0.96 -2.17 -5.29
CA GLN A 408 1.12 -3.50 -4.71
C GLN A 408 0.56 -3.59 -3.29
N ILE A 409 0.67 -2.51 -2.49
CA ILE A 409 0.02 -2.39 -1.17
C ILE A 409 -1.50 -2.49 -1.33
N CYS A 410 -2.09 -1.70 -2.23
CA CYS A 410 -3.55 -1.68 -2.45
C CYS A 410 -4.10 -3.00 -3.01
N LYS A 411 -3.26 -3.79 -3.68
CA LYS A 411 -3.60 -5.15 -4.15
C LYS A 411 -3.54 -6.22 -3.04
N THR A 412 -2.93 -5.93 -1.88
CA THR A 412 -2.85 -6.92 -0.81
C THR A 412 -4.22 -7.11 -0.14
N ARG A 413 -4.62 -8.37 0.09
CA ARG A 413 -5.85 -8.70 0.81
C ARG A 413 -5.89 -8.11 2.22
N ALA A 414 -4.73 -8.00 2.88
CA ALA A 414 -4.61 -7.40 4.19
C ALA A 414 -5.03 -5.93 4.16
N PHE A 415 -4.50 -5.13 3.22
CA PHE A 415 -4.91 -3.74 3.06
C PHE A 415 -6.39 -3.61 2.70
N GLN A 416 -6.91 -4.45 1.79
CA GLN A 416 -8.32 -4.44 1.40
C GLN A 416 -9.29 -4.82 2.53
N LYS A 417 -8.85 -5.64 3.49
CA LYS A 417 -9.66 -6.03 4.67
C LYS A 417 -9.52 -5.06 5.84
N LEU A 418 -8.34 -4.44 6.01
CA LEU A 418 -8.03 -3.55 7.13
C LEU A 418 -8.37 -2.09 6.85
N ASN A 419 -8.45 -1.70 5.57
CA ASN A 419 -8.84 -0.36 5.15
C ASN A 419 -10.32 -0.38 4.70
N PRO A 420 -11.18 0.56 5.12
CA PRO A 420 -12.58 0.60 4.73
C PRO A 420 -12.74 0.66 3.21
N ALA A 421 -13.90 0.23 2.70
CA ALA A 421 -14.26 0.10 1.29
C ALA A 421 -14.25 1.40 0.43
N GLN A 422 -13.56 2.45 0.88
CA GLN A 422 -13.53 3.79 0.29
C GLN A 422 -12.15 4.23 -0.22
N PHE A 423 -11.08 3.44 -0.04
CA PHE A 423 -9.74 3.82 -0.53
C PHE A 423 -9.52 3.41 -1.99
N ASP A 424 -9.39 4.38 -2.89
CA ASP A 424 -9.03 4.18 -4.30
C ASP A 424 -7.70 4.87 -4.62
N LEU A 425 -6.66 4.08 -4.86
CA LEU A 425 -5.33 4.60 -5.17
C LEU A 425 -5.31 5.51 -6.40
N HIS A 426 -6.18 5.27 -7.39
CA HIS A 426 -6.23 6.12 -8.57
C HIS A 426 -6.73 7.52 -8.21
N VAL A 427 -7.74 7.61 -7.34
CA VAL A 427 -8.24 8.90 -6.83
C VAL A 427 -7.17 9.59 -6.01
N GLU A 428 -6.54 8.89 -5.07
CA GLU A 428 -5.53 9.46 -4.18
C GLU A 428 -4.27 9.92 -4.94
N VAL A 429 -3.86 9.21 -5.98
CA VAL A 429 -2.76 9.64 -6.86
C VAL A 429 -3.19 10.82 -7.74
N ILE A 430 -4.42 10.83 -8.24
CA ILE A 430 -4.96 11.98 -8.97
C ILE A 430 -4.99 13.20 -8.05
N ASP A 431 -5.54 13.09 -6.84
CA ASP A 431 -5.60 14.19 -5.87
C ASP A 431 -4.19 14.66 -5.47
N ALA A 432 -3.24 13.73 -5.29
CA ALA A 432 -1.84 14.07 -5.01
C ALA A 432 -1.14 14.77 -6.18
N VAL A 433 -1.41 14.37 -7.44
CA VAL A 433 -0.72 14.89 -8.64
C VAL A 433 -1.43 16.12 -9.23
N VAL A 434 -2.76 16.22 -9.09
CA VAL A 434 -3.62 17.21 -9.73
C VAL A 434 -3.94 18.34 -8.76
N LEU A 435 -2.99 19.23 -8.53
CA LEU A 435 -3.33 20.64 -8.77
C LEU A 435 -4.49 21.26 -7.95
N ALA A 436 -4.93 20.72 -6.80
CA ALA A 436 -5.98 21.37 -6.01
C ALA A 436 -5.35 22.38 -5.06
N ASP A 437 -4.39 21.96 -4.22
CA ASP A 437 -3.84 22.83 -3.19
C ASP A 437 -2.91 23.91 -3.77
N GLU A 438 -1.97 23.59 -4.65
CA GLU A 438 -1.08 24.61 -5.24
C GLU A 438 -1.84 25.57 -6.18
N LEU A 439 -2.80 25.07 -6.96
CA LEU A 439 -3.58 25.90 -7.88
C LEU A 439 -4.57 26.77 -7.08
N ARG A 440 -5.26 26.24 -6.07
CA ARG A 440 -6.12 27.02 -5.16
C ARG A 440 -5.33 27.99 -4.27
N THR A 441 -4.12 27.63 -3.86
CA THR A 441 -3.21 28.54 -3.13
C THR A 441 -2.69 29.66 -4.04
N THR A 442 -2.47 29.37 -5.32
CA THR A 442 -2.07 30.39 -6.31
C THR A 442 -3.25 31.27 -6.69
N LEU A 443 -4.44 30.70 -6.90
CA LEU A 443 -5.67 31.43 -7.20
C LEU A 443 -6.14 32.29 -6.02
N SER A 444 -6.10 31.80 -4.78
CA SER A 444 -6.44 32.60 -3.59
C SER A 444 -5.49 33.79 -3.36
N LYS A 445 -4.22 33.67 -3.73
CA LYS A 445 -3.27 34.81 -3.75
C LYS A 445 -3.61 35.83 -4.84
N LEU A 446 -4.32 35.43 -5.89
CA LEU A 446 -4.71 36.25 -7.04
C LEU A 446 -6.15 36.79 -6.95
N GLU A 447 -6.95 36.32 -6.00
CA GLU A 447 -8.38 36.64 -5.80
C GLU A 447 -8.65 38.17 -5.73
N ASN A 448 -7.71 38.93 -5.16
CA ASN A 448 -7.81 40.39 -5.05
C ASN A 448 -7.09 41.18 -6.17
N GLN A 449 -6.54 40.50 -7.18
CA GLN A 449 -5.78 41.11 -8.29
C GLN A 449 -6.36 40.75 -9.67
N MET A 450 -7.61 40.27 -9.72
CA MET A 450 -8.23 39.81 -10.96
C MET A 450 -8.40 40.96 -11.96
N ASP A 451 -7.78 40.82 -13.14
CA ASP A 451 -7.88 41.75 -14.26
C ASP A 451 -8.17 41.01 -15.59
N GLN A 452 -8.46 41.76 -16.66
CA GLN A 452 -8.82 41.17 -17.95
C GLN A 452 -7.71 40.29 -18.57
N PRO A 453 -6.41 40.68 -18.55
CA PRO A 453 -5.30 39.81 -18.98
C PRO A 453 -5.19 38.51 -18.18
N LEU A 454 -5.26 38.57 -16.86
CA LEU A 454 -5.17 37.40 -15.98
C LEU A 454 -6.35 36.46 -16.20
N ALA A 455 -7.58 37.00 -16.25
CA ALA A 455 -8.77 36.21 -16.55
C ALA A 455 -8.63 35.48 -17.90
N ASN A 456 -8.11 36.15 -18.94
CA ASN A 456 -7.86 35.50 -20.23
C ASN A 456 -6.83 34.35 -20.12
N SER A 457 -5.81 34.48 -19.27
CA SER A 457 -4.80 33.44 -19.05
C SER A 457 -5.31 32.26 -18.21
N LEU A 458 -6.31 32.49 -17.35
CA LEU A 458 -6.95 31.46 -16.53
C LEU A 458 -8.00 30.65 -17.30
N PHE A 459 -8.55 31.18 -18.39
CA PHE A 459 -9.60 30.51 -19.17
C PHE A 459 -9.18 29.13 -19.72
N PRO A 460 -7.97 28.92 -20.28
CA PRO A 460 -7.51 27.58 -20.67
C PRO A 460 -7.38 26.59 -19.49
N VAL A 461 -7.01 27.09 -18.31
CA VAL A 461 -6.92 26.27 -17.09
C VAL A 461 -8.31 25.81 -16.68
N TYR A 462 -9.29 26.73 -16.69
CA TYR A 462 -10.69 26.42 -16.44
C TYR A 462 -11.23 25.35 -17.41
N LEU A 463 -10.99 25.49 -18.73
CA LEU A 463 -11.43 24.52 -19.73
C LEU A 463 -10.83 23.13 -19.51
N THR A 464 -9.56 23.08 -19.07
CA THR A 464 -8.88 21.81 -18.74
C THR A 464 -9.54 21.14 -17.54
N LEU A 465 -9.77 21.89 -16.46
CA LEU A 465 -10.46 21.39 -15.25
C LEU A 465 -11.90 20.97 -15.55
N GLN A 466 -12.61 21.71 -16.41
CA GLN A 466 -13.95 21.35 -16.84
C GLN A 466 -13.97 20.06 -17.68
N THR A 467 -13.00 19.85 -18.55
CA THR A 467 -12.89 18.60 -19.33
C THR A 467 -12.69 17.41 -18.40
N ILE A 468 -11.78 17.54 -17.43
CA ILE A 468 -11.56 16.54 -16.37
C ILE A 468 -12.85 16.30 -15.56
N HIS A 469 -13.60 17.36 -15.26
CA HIS A 469 -14.88 17.28 -14.56
C HIS A 469 -15.97 16.59 -15.40
N LYS A 470 -16.01 16.77 -16.72
CA LYS A 470 -16.97 16.07 -17.61
C LYS A 470 -16.67 14.57 -17.68
N ASP A 471 -15.40 14.19 -17.71
CA ASP A 471 -14.97 12.78 -17.69
C ASP A 471 -15.23 12.08 -16.34
N LYS A 472 -15.51 12.84 -15.27
CA LYS A 472 -15.89 12.37 -13.93
C LYS A 472 -17.15 11.51 -13.91
N ALA A 473 -18.04 11.63 -14.89
CA ALA A 473 -19.24 10.78 -15.01
C ALA A 473 -18.89 9.29 -15.13
N PHE A 474 -17.71 8.94 -15.66
CA PHE A 474 -17.20 7.57 -15.68
C PHE A 474 -16.69 7.08 -14.32
N LEU A 475 -16.36 8.01 -13.41
CA LEU A 475 -15.78 7.77 -12.08
C LEU A 475 -16.83 7.78 -10.95
N GLN A 476 -18.01 8.38 -11.18
CA GLN A 476 -19.08 8.63 -10.21
C GLN A 476 -19.93 7.42 -9.79
N LYS A 477 -19.51 6.17 -10.08
CA LYS A 477 -20.25 4.97 -9.62
C LYS A 477 -20.23 4.72 -8.11
N ARG A 478 -19.60 5.59 -7.29
CA ARG A 478 -19.40 5.34 -5.85
C ARG A 478 -19.61 6.62 -5.05
N GLY A 479 -20.43 6.50 -3.99
CA GLY A 479 -21.12 7.60 -3.30
C GLY A 479 -20.27 8.52 -2.40
N LYS A 480 -19.17 9.07 -2.90
CA LYS A 480 -18.45 10.19 -2.25
C LYS A 480 -18.13 11.26 -3.30
N LEU A 481 -18.40 12.54 -2.98
CA LEU A 481 -18.10 13.65 -3.88
C LEU A 481 -16.57 13.84 -3.95
N LEU A 482 -16.00 13.78 -5.16
CA LEU A 482 -14.58 14.06 -5.43
C LEU A 482 -14.32 15.57 -5.32
N GLU A 483 -13.18 15.99 -4.76
CA GLU A 483 -12.86 17.40 -4.43
C GLU A 483 -12.97 18.39 -5.60
N LEU A 484 -12.77 17.93 -6.84
CA LEU A 484 -13.03 18.70 -8.07
C LEU A 484 -14.54 18.91 -8.36
N THR A 485 -15.45 18.74 -7.39
CA THR A 485 -16.86 19.13 -7.54
C THR A 485 -17.03 20.63 -7.58
N SER A 486 -16.26 21.35 -6.76
CA SER A 486 -16.44 22.79 -6.53
C SER A 486 -15.31 23.63 -7.16
N PHE A 487 -14.62 23.11 -8.18
CA PHE A 487 -13.52 23.83 -8.83
C PHE A 487 -13.96 25.17 -9.47
N HIS A 488 -15.25 25.31 -9.78
CA HIS A 488 -15.82 26.51 -10.38
C HIS A 488 -15.81 27.71 -9.41
N GLU A 489 -15.81 27.46 -8.10
CA GLU A 489 -15.78 28.50 -7.07
C GLU A 489 -14.52 29.35 -7.19
N ASP A 490 -13.38 28.72 -7.48
CA ASP A 490 -12.07 29.37 -7.59
C ASP A 490 -11.94 30.27 -8.84
N PHE A 491 -12.92 30.24 -9.76
CA PHE A 491 -12.95 31.06 -10.98
C PHE A 491 -14.10 32.09 -11.01
N ARG A 492 -14.86 32.24 -9.92
CA ARG A 492 -15.99 33.17 -9.83
C ARG A 492 -15.60 34.61 -10.16
N ASP A 493 -14.41 35.05 -9.75
CA ASP A 493 -13.92 36.41 -10.02
C ASP A 493 -13.49 36.62 -11.48
N ALA A 494 -13.12 35.56 -12.20
CA ALA A 494 -12.73 35.62 -13.60
C ALA A 494 -13.95 35.66 -14.56
N LEU A 495 -15.09 35.13 -14.11
CA LEU A 495 -16.31 34.98 -14.89
C LEU A 495 -16.85 36.29 -15.48
N PRO A 496 -16.92 37.42 -14.74
CA PRO A 496 -17.37 38.70 -15.29
C PRO A 496 -16.49 39.19 -16.45
N TYR A 497 -15.18 38.94 -16.41
CA TYR A 497 -14.25 39.34 -17.46
C TYR A 497 -14.42 38.52 -18.74
N TRP A 498 -14.74 37.22 -18.61
CA TRP A 498 -15.06 36.37 -19.75
C TRP A 498 -16.37 36.78 -20.42
N LEU A 499 -17.40 37.04 -19.60
CA LEU A 499 -18.69 37.54 -20.06
C LEU A 499 -18.54 38.90 -20.77
N SER A 500 -17.92 39.88 -20.10
CA SER A 500 -17.70 41.22 -20.66
C SER A 500 -17.00 41.17 -22.02
N LYS A 501 -15.99 40.31 -22.17
CA LYS A 501 -15.29 40.10 -23.45
C LYS A 501 -16.19 39.51 -24.54
N ALA A 502 -16.99 38.50 -24.23
CA ALA A 502 -17.93 37.91 -25.18
C ALA A 502 -19.04 38.90 -25.59
N PHE A 503 -19.52 39.71 -24.65
CA PHE A 503 -20.51 40.76 -24.90
C PHE A 503 -19.94 41.91 -25.73
N ALA A 504 -18.74 42.41 -25.40
CA ALA A 504 -18.07 43.44 -26.19
C ALA A 504 -17.85 42.98 -27.64
N THR A 505 -17.43 41.72 -27.82
CA THR A 505 -17.27 41.10 -29.15
C THR A 505 -18.61 40.99 -29.88
N THR A 506 -19.68 40.63 -29.16
CA THR A 506 -21.04 40.54 -29.72
C THR A 506 -21.54 41.91 -30.15
N LEU A 507 -21.36 42.94 -29.32
CA LEU A 507 -21.75 44.31 -29.61
C LEU A 507 -21.01 44.86 -30.84
N GLU A 508 -19.72 44.60 -30.95
CA GLU A 508 -18.92 44.98 -32.13
C GLU A 508 -19.42 44.28 -33.40
N ARG A 509 -19.78 42.99 -33.30
CA ARG A 509 -20.35 42.23 -34.42
C ARG A 509 -21.73 42.75 -34.83
N VAL A 510 -22.60 43.07 -33.87
CA VAL A 510 -23.91 43.69 -34.13
C VAL A 510 -23.72 45.05 -34.79
N GLU A 511 -22.82 45.91 -34.26
CA GLU A 511 -22.53 47.22 -34.83
C GLU A 511 -22.03 47.10 -36.29
N LYS A 512 -21.18 46.11 -36.57
CA LYS A 512 -20.66 45.85 -37.91
C LYS A 512 -21.72 45.28 -38.86
N ALA A 513 -22.54 44.33 -38.42
CA ALA A 513 -23.61 43.73 -39.22
C ALA A 513 -24.64 44.79 -39.64
N VAL A 514 -25.04 45.65 -38.70
CA VAL A 514 -25.97 46.76 -38.97
C VAL A 514 -25.36 47.83 -39.88
N ARG A 515 -24.05 48.10 -39.77
CA ARG A 515 -23.37 49.08 -40.63
C ARG A 515 -23.33 48.65 -42.11
N VAL A 516 -23.35 47.34 -42.37
CA VAL A 516 -23.24 46.75 -43.72
C VAL A 516 -24.63 46.42 -44.31
N ASP A 517 -25.70 46.47 -43.51
CA ASP A 517 -27.07 46.22 -43.96
C ASP A 517 -27.57 47.33 -44.90
N GLN A 518 -28.05 46.93 -46.08
CA GLN A 518 -28.63 47.81 -47.09
C GLN A 518 -30.14 48.03 -46.88
N LEU A 519 -30.72 47.47 -45.81
CA LEU A 519 -32.14 47.59 -45.40
C LEU A 519 -33.13 47.15 -46.49
N GLN A 520 -32.71 46.20 -47.35
CA GLN A 520 -33.54 45.63 -48.41
C GLN A 520 -34.16 44.31 -47.92
N PRO A 521 -35.46 44.07 -48.15
CA PRO A 521 -36.08 42.78 -47.84
C PRO A 521 -35.46 41.67 -48.70
N LEU A 522 -35.08 40.55 -48.08
CA LEU A 522 -34.60 39.37 -48.81
C LEU A 522 -35.75 38.77 -49.65
N GLN A 523 -35.69 38.92 -50.97
CA GLN A 523 -36.58 38.21 -51.89
C GLN A 523 -36.04 36.80 -52.13
N SER A 524 -36.48 35.85 -51.31
CA SER A 524 -36.30 34.43 -51.61
C SER A 524 -37.63 33.70 -51.48
N GLY A 525 -38.26 33.44 -52.63
CA GLY A 525 -39.49 32.64 -52.75
C GLY A 525 -40.82 33.41 -52.71
N ALA A 526 -41.91 32.68 -52.97
CA ALA A 526 -43.27 33.18 -53.18
C ALA A 526 -43.96 33.81 -51.95
N VAL A 527 -43.23 34.00 -50.84
CA VAL A 527 -43.72 34.68 -49.64
C VAL A 527 -42.71 35.78 -49.29
N PRO A 528 -43.10 37.07 -49.27
CA PRO A 528 -42.17 38.15 -48.96
C PRO A 528 -41.73 38.07 -47.49
N VAL A 529 -40.45 37.75 -47.26
CA VAL A 529 -39.85 37.85 -45.94
C VAL A 529 -39.63 39.35 -45.63
N LYS A 530 -40.34 39.87 -44.63
CA LYS A 530 -40.38 41.31 -44.27
C LYS A 530 -39.14 41.81 -43.51
N HIS A 531 -38.05 41.04 -43.47
CA HIS A 531 -36.86 41.35 -42.69
C HIS A 531 -35.62 41.45 -43.59
N SER A 532 -34.71 42.37 -43.27
CA SER A 532 -33.43 42.57 -43.98
C SER A 532 -32.37 41.56 -43.53
N SER A 533 -31.21 41.49 -44.20
CA SER A 533 -30.15 40.52 -43.88
C SER A 533 -29.63 40.63 -42.45
N SER A 534 -29.70 41.81 -41.84
CA SER A 534 -29.33 42.02 -40.44
C SER A 534 -30.14 41.18 -39.45
N ALA A 535 -31.40 40.84 -39.74
CA ALA A 535 -32.21 40.01 -38.86
C ALA A 535 -31.71 38.55 -38.78
N VAL A 536 -31.09 38.06 -39.87
CA VAL A 536 -30.42 36.75 -39.92
C VAL A 536 -29.01 36.86 -39.32
N ASP A 537 -28.33 38.00 -39.52
CA ASP A 537 -27.00 38.26 -38.96
C ASP A 537 -27.00 38.47 -37.44
N ILE A 538 -28.07 39.00 -36.83
CA ILE A 538 -28.20 39.17 -35.38
C ILE A 538 -28.15 37.81 -34.66
N ALA A 539 -28.76 36.76 -35.23
CA ALA A 539 -28.65 35.41 -34.69
C ALA A 539 -27.20 34.89 -34.71
N ALA A 540 -26.43 35.20 -35.77
CA ALA A 540 -25.01 34.89 -35.85
C ALA A 540 -24.15 35.77 -34.90
N CYS A 541 -24.61 36.98 -34.57
CA CYS A 541 -23.94 37.86 -33.63
C CYS A 541 -24.00 37.34 -32.18
N LEU A 542 -25.02 36.55 -31.82
CA LEU A 542 -25.12 35.90 -30.51
C LEU A 542 -24.23 34.65 -30.38
N HIS A 543 -23.60 34.20 -31.47
CA HIS A 543 -22.76 33.01 -31.46
C HIS A 543 -21.59 33.05 -30.44
N PRO A 544 -20.86 34.16 -30.23
CA PRO A 544 -19.82 34.23 -29.20
C PRO A 544 -20.34 34.02 -27.78
N ILE A 545 -21.54 34.50 -27.47
CA ILE A 545 -22.18 34.30 -26.17
C ILE A 545 -22.62 32.85 -26.02
N ALA A 546 -23.24 32.28 -27.05
CA ALA A 546 -23.64 30.87 -27.07
C ALA A 546 -22.43 29.92 -26.96
N GLN A 547 -21.33 30.25 -27.63
CA GLN A 547 -20.08 29.50 -27.58
C GLN A 547 -19.43 29.60 -26.20
N LEU A 548 -19.40 30.79 -25.59
CA LEU A 548 -18.89 30.96 -24.23
C LEU A 548 -19.75 30.17 -23.24
N TRP A 549 -21.08 30.20 -23.37
CA TRP A 549 -21.98 29.42 -22.52
C TRP A 549 -21.71 27.91 -22.59
N ASP A 550 -21.57 27.37 -23.80
CA ASP A 550 -21.23 25.97 -24.01
C ASP A 550 -19.85 25.62 -23.42
N GLN A 551 -18.86 26.47 -23.67
CA GLN A 551 -17.51 26.35 -23.10
C GLN A 551 -17.48 26.49 -21.58
N LEU A 552 -18.40 27.24 -20.97
CA LEU A 552 -18.50 27.39 -19.52
C LEU A 552 -19.20 26.21 -18.87
N SER A 553 -20.22 25.59 -19.49
CA SER A 553 -20.95 24.43 -18.97
C SER A 553 -21.00 24.41 -17.43
N TRP A 554 -21.49 25.51 -16.84
CA TRP A 554 -21.18 25.83 -15.44
C TRP A 554 -21.69 24.70 -14.52
N PRO A 555 -20.85 24.14 -13.62
CA PRO A 555 -21.17 22.87 -12.96
C PRO A 555 -22.28 22.99 -11.91
N ASP A 556 -22.41 24.15 -11.28
CA ASP A 556 -23.44 24.41 -10.27
C ASP A 556 -24.77 24.82 -10.92
N PRO A 557 -25.87 24.09 -10.70
CA PRO A 557 -27.14 24.33 -11.38
C PRO A 557 -27.83 25.63 -10.95
N GLU A 558 -27.66 26.07 -9.71
CA GLU A 558 -28.27 27.31 -9.21
C GLU A 558 -27.54 28.53 -9.78
N GLU A 559 -26.21 28.51 -9.76
CA GLU A 559 -25.39 29.55 -10.37
C GLU A 559 -25.53 29.57 -11.90
N ALA A 560 -25.58 28.41 -12.55
CA ALA A 560 -25.82 28.32 -13.99
C ALA A 560 -27.16 28.96 -14.38
N PHE A 561 -28.21 28.74 -13.59
CA PHE A 561 -29.51 29.38 -13.79
C PHE A 561 -29.40 30.90 -13.67
N MET A 562 -28.75 31.41 -12.62
CA MET A 562 -28.53 32.84 -12.43
C MET A 562 -27.71 33.47 -13.55
N LEU A 563 -26.67 32.77 -14.04
CA LEU A 563 -25.87 33.20 -15.19
C LEU A 563 -26.69 33.25 -16.46
N MET A 564 -27.54 32.26 -16.70
CA MET A 564 -28.45 32.24 -17.84
C MET A 564 -29.45 33.40 -17.80
N VAL A 565 -30.03 33.72 -16.64
CA VAL A 565 -30.92 34.87 -16.46
C VAL A 565 -30.18 36.16 -16.82
N LYS A 566 -28.97 36.37 -16.30
CA LYS A 566 -28.17 37.57 -16.59
C LYS A 566 -27.74 37.66 -18.05
N ILE A 567 -27.35 36.55 -18.68
CA ILE A 567 -27.05 36.50 -20.11
C ILE A 567 -28.30 36.86 -20.93
N THR A 568 -29.48 36.39 -20.50
CA THR A 568 -30.76 36.67 -21.16
C THR A 568 -31.15 38.14 -20.99
N GLU A 569 -31.07 38.72 -19.79
CA GLU A 569 -31.30 40.15 -19.54
C GLU A 569 -30.37 41.03 -20.40
N LEU A 570 -29.11 40.65 -20.51
CA LEU A 570 -28.16 41.34 -21.39
C LEU A 570 -28.51 41.20 -22.87
N CYS A 571 -29.02 40.03 -23.30
CA CYS A 571 -29.54 39.85 -24.66
C CYS A 571 -30.81 40.66 -24.91
N VAL A 572 -31.69 40.80 -23.91
CA VAL A 572 -32.89 41.65 -23.96
C VAL A 572 -32.49 43.12 -24.08
N VAL A 573 -31.48 43.57 -23.32
CA VAL A 573 -30.92 44.92 -23.49
C VAL A 573 -30.39 45.07 -24.92
N VAL A 574 -29.57 44.15 -25.44
CA VAL A 574 -29.10 44.23 -26.84
C VAL A 574 -30.27 44.27 -27.85
N ASN A 575 -31.36 43.55 -27.59
CA ASN A 575 -32.56 43.55 -28.43
C ASN A 575 -33.39 44.85 -28.32
N ASP A 576 -33.59 45.38 -27.12
CA ASP A 576 -34.28 46.65 -26.86
C ASP A 576 -33.51 47.84 -27.45
N LEU A 577 -32.18 47.74 -27.43
CA LEU A 577 -31.28 48.69 -28.07
C LEU A 577 -31.42 48.68 -29.60
N GLU A 578 -31.60 47.51 -30.21
CA GLU A 578 -31.90 47.39 -31.64
C GLU A 578 -33.31 47.89 -31.98
N HIS A 579 -34.29 47.65 -31.11
CA HIS A 579 -35.64 48.19 -31.26
C HIS A 579 -35.63 49.73 -31.24
N LEU A 580 -34.93 50.35 -30.28
CA LEU A 580 -34.78 51.81 -30.19
C LEU A 580 -34.07 52.40 -31.42
N ARG A 581 -33.05 51.71 -31.96
CA ARG A 581 -32.35 52.12 -33.18
C ARG A 581 -33.22 51.96 -34.44
N THR A 582 -34.03 50.91 -34.51
CA THR A 582 -35.03 50.70 -35.58
C THR A 582 -36.12 51.77 -35.56
N VAL A 583 -36.58 52.17 -34.37
CA VAL A 583 -37.53 53.28 -34.21
C VAL A 583 -36.92 54.60 -34.66
N LEU A 584 -35.66 54.88 -34.29
CA LEU A 584 -34.94 56.10 -34.71
C LEU A 584 -34.67 56.16 -36.22
N THR A 585 -34.42 55.03 -36.88
CA THR A 585 -34.24 55.00 -38.35
C THR A 585 -35.56 55.11 -39.11
N ARG A 586 -36.68 54.69 -38.53
CA ARG A 586 -38.04 54.85 -39.09
C ARG A 586 -38.70 56.19 -38.77
N LEU A 587 -38.15 56.94 -37.81
CA LEU A 587 -38.64 58.24 -37.35
C LEU A 587 -38.90 59.24 -38.50
N PRO A 588 -38.04 59.36 -39.54
CA PRO A 588 -38.27 60.27 -40.67
C PRO A 588 -39.52 59.95 -41.50
N GLN A 589 -39.82 58.66 -41.68
CA GLN A 589 -41.03 58.20 -42.38
C GLN A 589 -42.27 58.35 -41.49
N GLN A 590 -42.20 57.96 -40.22
CA GLN A 590 -43.33 58.03 -39.28
C GLN A 590 -43.76 59.47 -38.97
N LEU A 591 -42.80 60.41 -38.92
CA LEU A 591 -43.08 61.84 -38.73
C LEU A 591 -43.37 62.58 -40.04
N ASN A 592 -43.45 61.86 -41.17
CA ASN A 592 -43.69 62.40 -42.50
C ASN A 592 -42.83 63.62 -42.83
N TRP A 593 -41.50 63.44 -42.77
CA TRP A 593 -40.56 64.54 -43.05
C TRP A 593 -40.73 65.11 -44.46
N VAL A 594 -41.21 64.32 -45.42
CA VAL A 594 -41.55 64.76 -46.78
C VAL A 594 -42.72 65.76 -46.75
N GLY A 595 -43.81 65.43 -46.06
CA GLY A 595 -44.93 66.35 -45.86
C GLY A 595 -44.57 67.56 -44.99
N LEU A 596 -43.65 67.42 -44.04
CA LEU A 596 -43.12 68.55 -43.27
C LEU A 596 -42.28 69.50 -44.13
N ARG A 597 -41.44 68.96 -45.02
CA ARG A 597 -40.65 69.72 -46.01
C ARG A 597 -41.56 70.51 -46.94
N GLU A 598 -42.62 69.88 -47.46
CA GLU A 598 -43.58 70.54 -48.36
C GLU A 598 -44.34 71.67 -47.67
N ARG A 599 -44.72 71.49 -46.40
CA ARG A 599 -45.41 72.52 -45.60
C ARG A 599 -44.50 73.66 -45.16
N THR A 600 -43.20 73.44 -44.99
CA THR A 600 -42.25 74.45 -44.45
C THR A 600 -41.35 75.09 -45.52
N ARG A 601 -41.51 74.68 -46.79
CA ARG A 601 -40.75 75.14 -47.97
C ARG A 601 -40.64 76.66 -48.15
N HIS A 602 -41.63 77.40 -47.64
CA HIS A 602 -41.71 78.86 -47.77
C HIS A 602 -41.03 79.63 -46.63
N VAL A 603 -40.59 78.93 -45.57
CA VAL A 603 -39.97 79.54 -44.37
C VAL A 603 -38.55 79.04 -44.14
N ILE A 604 -38.23 77.79 -44.51
CA ILE A 604 -36.92 77.17 -44.27
C ILE A 604 -36.27 76.81 -45.62
N GLY A 605 -35.03 77.23 -45.81
CA GLY A 605 -34.27 76.94 -47.04
C GLY A 605 -33.95 75.45 -47.20
N GLU A 606 -33.95 74.97 -48.45
CA GLU A 606 -33.78 73.55 -48.79
C GLU A 606 -32.47 72.95 -48.21
N SER A 607 -31.36 73.67 -48.28
CA SER A 607 -30.08 73.26 -47.71
C SER A 607 -30.12 73.14 -46.18
N GLN A 608 -30.93 73.97 -45.52
CA GLN A 608 -31.07 74.00 -44.07
C GLN A 608 -31.90 72.81 -43.57
N PHE A 609 -32.94 72.42 -44.32
CA PHE A 609 -33.74 71.23 -44.04
C PHE A 609 -32.93 69.94 -44.26
N GLN A 610 -32.19 69.86 -45.38
CA GLN A 610 -31.37 68.69 -45.74
C GLN A 610 -30.15 68.48 -44.84
N ASN A 611 -29.61 69.55 -44.24
CA ASN A 611 -28.44 69.43 -43.36
C ASN A 611 -28.81 69.32 -41.88
N THR A 612 -29.84 70.02 -41.41
CA THR A 612 -30.10 70.14 -39.95
C THR A 612 -30.80 68.92 -39.39
N LEU A 613 -31.87 68.44 -40.01
CA LEU A 613 -32.64 67.30 -39.49
C LEU A 613 -31.85 65.98 -39.56
N PRO A 614 -31.14 65.66 -40.66
CA PRO A 614 -30.24 64.50 -40.69
C PRO A 614 -29.04 64.63 -39.74
N SER A 615 -28.44 65.82 -39.61
CA SER A 615 -27.34 66.05 -38.65
C SER A 615 -27.81 65.89 -37.19
N GLN A 616 -29.00 66.37 -36.84
CA GLN A 616 -29.59 66.18 -35.51
C GLN A 616 -29.95 64.71 -35.25
N LEU A 617 -30.45 63.99 -36.26
CA LEU A 617 -30.68 62.55 -36.15
C LEU A 617 -29.36 61.79 -35.94
N GLN A 618 -28.31 62.13 -36.70
CA GLN A 618 -26.98 61.53 -36.58
C GLN A 618 -26.31 61.85 -35.24
N HIS A 619 -26.46 63.08 -34.74
CA HIS A 619 -26.00 63.49 -33.41
C HIS A 619 -26.74 62.73 -32.31
N THR A 620 -28.07 62.60 -32.42
CA THR A 620 -28.91 61.83 -31.49
C THR A 620 -28.53 60.36 -31.48
N GLN A 621 -28.28 59.76 -32.65
CA GLN A 621 -27.77 58.39 -32.77
C GLN A 621 -26.39 58.22 -32.13
N THR A 622 -25.51 59.22 -32.27
CA THR A 622 -24.16 59.19 -31.67
C THR A 622 -24.21 59.27 -30.15
N ILE A 623 -25.06 60.15 -29.60
CA ILE A 623 -25.30 60.26 -28.16
C ILE A 623 -25.91 58.97 -27.65
N LEU A 624 -26.93 58.43 -28.31
CA LEU A 624 -27.55 57.17 -27.93
C LEU A 624 -26.51 56.04 -27.92
N ASN A 625 -25.69 55.88 -28.95
CA ASN A 625 -24.62 54.87 -28.98
C ASN A 625 -23.60 55.03 -27.84
N LYS A 626 -23.35 56.27 -27.37
CA LYS A 626 -22.47 56.53 -26.23
C LYS A 626 -23.14 56.15 -24.90
N GLU A 627 -24.41 56.50 -24.72
CA GLU A 627 -25.21 56.11 -23.55
C GLU A 627 -25.42 54.59 -23.49
N ILE A 628 -25.57 53.94 -24.64
CA ILE A 628 -25.65 52.48 -24.77
C ILE A 628 -24.37 51.81 -24.29
N ARG A 629 -23.21 52.26 -24.78
CA ARG A 629 -21.91 51.75 -24.32
C ARG A 629 -21.73 51.97 -22.82
N SER A 630 -22.17 53.11 -22.31
CA SER A 630 -22.17 53.42 -20.88
C SER A 630 -23.10 52.48 -20.09
N ALA A 631 -24.29 52.16 -20.59
CA ALA A 631 -25.24 51.25 -19.95
C ALA A 631 -24.77 49.80 -19.93
N VAL A 632 -24.19 49.31 -21.04
CA VAL A 632 -23.58 47.97 -21.12
C VAL A 632 -22.37 47.86 -20.19
N ASP A 633 -21.53 48.90 -20.15
CA ASP A 633 -20.37 48.94 -19.25
C ASP A 633 -20.80 49.04 -17.77
N THR A 634 -21.87 49.79 -17.48
CA THR A 634 -22.45 49.90 -16.12
C THR A 634 -23.13 48.60 -15.68
N LEU A 635 -23.83 47.89 -16.58
CA LEU A 635 -24.42 46.59 -16.31
C LEU A 635 -23.35 45.51 -16.17
N GLY A 636 -22.31 45.52 -17.01
CA GLY A 636 -21.12 44.69 -16.84
C GLY A 636 -20.45 44.95 -15.48
N LYS A 637 -20.40 46.21 -15.04
CA LYS A 637 -19.93 46.59 -13.69
C LYS A 637 -20.89 46.19 -12.57
N LYS A 638 -22.21 46.16 -12.78
CA LYS A 638 -23.18 45.59 -11.82
C LYS A 638 -23.12 44.06 -11.75
N VAL A 639 -22.68 43.39 -12.82
CA VAL A 639 -22.28 41.98 -12.76
C VAL A 639 -21.00 41.81 -11.93
N ILE A 640 -20.08 42.77 -11.97
CA ILE A 640 -18.82 42.81 -11.19
C ILE A 640 -19.05 43.17 -9.70
N HIS A 641 -19.97 44.09 -9.40
CA HIS A 641 -20.17 44.59 -8.04
C HIS A 641 -21.60 44.39 -7.53
N GLN A 642 -21.68 43.51 -6.53
CA GLN A 642 -22.77 43.34 -5.55
C GLN A 642 -24.08 42.77 -6.09
N GLU A 643 -24.23 41.45 -5.87
CA GLU A 643 -25.44 40.74 -5.41
C GLU A 643 -25.42 39.24 -5.76
N LEU A 644 -24.29 38.68 -6.23
CA LEU A 644 -24.19 37.22 -6.48
C LEU A 644 -23.81 36.38 -5.26
N TRP A 645 -23.26 36.98 -4.18
CA TRP A 645 -22.63 36.18 -3.11
C TRP A 645 -23.09 36.50 -1.67
N GLN A 646 -24.04 37.41 -1.46
CA GLN A 646 -24.49 37.78 -0.11
C GLN A 646 -25.84 37.22 0.31
N THR A 647 -26.59 36.55 -0.57
CA THR A 647 -27.95 36.06 -0.25
C THR A 647 -28.06 34.56 0.00
N SER A 648 -26.97 33.80 -0.04
CA SER A 648 -26.98 32.36 0.29
C SER A 648 -26.44 32.01 1.69
N LEU A 649 -26.10 33.01 2.54
CA LEU A 649 -25.60 32.76 3.90
C LEU A 649 -26.61 32.98 5.03
N HIS A 650 -27.84 33.42 4.75
CA HIS A 650 -28.90 33.54 5.76
C HIS A 650 -30.26 33.06 5.23
N GLN A 651 -30.44 31.74 5.18
CA GLN A 651 -31.69 31.08 5.54
C GLN A 651 -31.45 29.65 6.01
#